data_AF-A0A0B7JXX0-F1
#
_entry.id   AF-A0A0B7JXX0-F1
#
_cell.length_a   1.000
_cell.length_b   1.000
_cell.length_c   1.000
_cell.angle_alpha   90.00
_cell.angle_beta   90.00
_cell.angle_gamma   90.00
#
_symmetry.space_group_name_H-M   'P 1'
#
loop_
_entity.id
_entity.type
_entity.pdbx_description
1 polymer ?
#
loop_
_entity_poly.entity_id
_entity_poly.type
_entity_poly.pdbx_seq_one_letter_code
_entity_poly.pdbx_strand_id
1 'polypeptide(L)'
;MDGTMSLPPVCILELASEKSVASTLSSSKLFQNDDFDEVIDYIAKKTPRLFLSLIFAGCLPLLEVLVKNNFTDDDLPIAYEGSQDSASEIQKLCETDRLEIQFNSARPSKYFSQLDEKPLDDFIKDQWAFLAHVFPDREFSTYVFHPSRRFPYSPPANQVRHAGSFFSVVWNVILHDYDSNCPSYDSDGPEVAIKSLSTEDDDSGVKVDEFYKREVETLKKMADMAEAGEKHLIRAIAAYGSGTKRHFIFPWARGGNLDQFWQDFDASKSYGRENRIEWSLEQMIGVSRALTKLHESGVRHGDIKPQNILHFTYVRGSASGDLVISDVGLAKYHEAYTLDRTKYTTTKSVTVDYQPPEPEKLVRSRVYDNWSLGCVFLEFTIWIVEGYDGLSQFRKKLKDKNNFKRFWAYGAEDVPEVHHVVLEKMDELRKEAPLAYLTRPMVDLIETKLLIAGNTYNPSEEHRILEDLADIKRLHEKISRDGPEPPQATDQNQQDGSSTSMDQERNGISNKHTTKLKDEWQNTTDRTLANQIISELGWPSVRPPPEPSVLCEICNNWNPETPIWELGRDIDELKRGSQACSLCRLLLQCLSSADLKSGELITLFREEQSHGFRLSSQGPSLISLYSDPGPASEDRSYPPPGLPLLPSPASPQQFQLLNSWIHECDGKHKCMTETQDGRAPSGQMPTRMIAVGKDVNSTVRLVESALLPKDKYVALSHRWGDLSQYVQFCTLDGNIDDFKERIPYDYLPKSFQDAIRVTRAIGVPYLWIDSLCIIQGNTQDWKKESSRMEDVFNSAYCVLAATSAASSLEGFLGRTQPRESVTVQTSKGPIYMCRAIDDFDAHVQRSLLNSRGWVLQERALARRTLHFTSTQIYWECGETIHCETLAQLKNPQSQFLGDADFPNSGLQYYKDERIRLIQHLYELYSGLGLSYPTDRPKAILGLERRLGRVFKSQAQHGIFGQFFFRMLLWRAQERGKLTRIFRPEERRVPSWSWMACAGAITYMDVPFNGMIWLDNLKNPFTSTEVELTDEWDGHLSARANDFITYSWSKTVDLVLDFEVQKEGFSNWKCVLLGKEKGDSSSSGPAYYVLLIRVVPGTVPLIWQRIGVAKVNRSLISPNTIHVLIG
;
A
#
# COMPACT_ATOMS: atom_id res chain seq x y z
N MET A 1 -17.63 -36.77 -1.60
CA MET A 1 -17.63 -35.68 -0.60
C MET A 1 -16.24 -35.61 -0.01
N ASP A 2 -15.71 -34.41 0.16
CA ASP A 2 -14.39 -34.10 0.75
C ASP A 2 -14.27 -34.44 2.24
N GLY A 3 -15.35 -34.94 2.86
CA GLY A 3 -15.38 -35.45 4.23
C GLY A 3 -15.72 -34.40 5.29
N THR A 4 -15.88 -33.13 4.91
CA THR A 4 -16.07 -32.00 5.84
C THR A 4 -17.48 -31.42 5.82
N MET A 5 -18.18 -31.49 4.68
CA MET A 5 -19.57 -31.01 4.55
C MET A 5 -20.63 -32.12 4.61
N SER A 6 -21.80 -31.77 5.12
CA SER A 6 -23.04 -32.53 4.98
C SER A 6 -23.75 -32.19 3.67
N LEU A 7 -24.53 -33.13 3.14
CA LEU A 7 -25.35 -32.92 1.96
C LEU A 7 -26.59 -32.05 2.30
N PRO A 8 -26.92 -31.01 1.50
CA PRO A 8 -28.11 -30.18 1.74
C PRO A 8 -29.43 -30.99 1.68
N PRO A 9 -30.47 -30.66 2.46
CA PRO A 9 -31.77 -31.33 2.48
C PRO A 9 -32.44 -31.40 1.11
N VAL A 10 -32.29 -30.37 0.27
CA VAL A 10 -32.83 -30.38 -1.09
C VAL A 10 -32.19 -31.50 -1.92
N CYS A 11 -30.86 -31.66 -1.84
CA CYS A 11 -30.16 -32.75 -2.51
C CYS A 11 -30.50 -34.11 -1.90
N ILE A 12 -30.72 -34.19 -0.59
CA ILE A 12 -31.19 -35.41 0.08
C ILE A 12 -32.55 -35.83 -0.49
N LEU A 13 -33.50 -34.91 -0.61
CA LEU A 13 -34.84 -35.19 -1.15
C LEU A 13 -34.80 -35.54 -2.65
N GLU A 14 -33.90 -34.91 -3.42
CA GLU A 14 -33.73 -35.22 -4.85
C GLU A 14 -33.11 -36.62 -5.05
N LEU A 15 -32.03 -36.93 -4.32
CA LEU A 15 -31.35 -38.22 -4.39
C LEU A 15 -32.20 -39.36 -3.80
N ALA A 16 -33.02 -39.08 -2.79
CA ALA A 16 -33.97 -40.02 -2.20
C ALA A 16 -35.40 -39.88 -2.79
N SER A 17 -35.53 -39.32 -4.00
CA SER A 17 -36.83 -39.24 -4.67
C SER A 17 -37.41 -40.63 -4.94
N GLU A 18 -38.75 -40.73 -5.04
CA GLU A 18 -39.46 -41.98 -5.32
C GLU A 18 -38.86 -42.75 -6.52
N LYS A 19 -38.45 -42.02 -7.57
CA LYS A 19 -37.80 -42.60 -8.76
C LYS A 19 -36.44 -43.24 -8.44
N SER A 20 -35.61 -42.58 -7.65
CA SER A 20 -34.29 -43.08 -7.25
C SER A 20 -34.41 -44.28 -6.31
N VAL A 21 -35.37 -44.23 -5.38
CA VAL A 21 -35.69 -45.33 -4.47
C VAL A 21 -36.18 -46.54 -5.26
N ALA A 22 -37.16 -46.36 -6.16
CA ALA A 22 -37.70 -47.42 -7.00
C ALA A 22 -36.62 -48.11 -7.85
N SER A 23 -35.75 -47.33 -8.50
CA SER A 23 -34.65 -47.86 -9.31
C SER A 23 -33.66 -48.69 -8.46
N THR A 24 -33.37 -48.23 -7.25
CA THR A 24 -32.40 -48.89 -6.36
C THR A 24 -32.97 -50.20 -5.83
N LEU A 25 -34.21 -50.18 -5.33
CA LEU A 25 -34.90 -51.37 -4.81
C LEU A 25 -35.11 -52.44 -5.87
N SER A 26 -35.44 -52.04 -7.11
CA SER A 26 -35.62 -52.96 -8.24
C SER A 26 -34.34 -53.75 -8.56
N SER A 27 -33.17 -53.20 -8.22
CA SER A 27 -31.87 -53.85 -8.44
C SER A 27 -31.33 -54.63 -7.24
N SER A 28 -31.85 -54.41 -6.03
CA SER A 28 -31.27 -54.90 -4.77
C SER A 28 -31.90 -56.17 -4.22
N LYS A 29 -32.98 -56.69 -4.84
CA LYS A 29 -33.71 -57.88 -4.38
C LYS A 29 -34.35 -57.73 -2.97
N LEU A 30 -34.47 -56.52 -2.44
CA LEU A 30 -35.10 -56.23 -1.14
C LEU A 30 -36.62 -56.11 -1.26
N PHE A 31 -37.36 -56.37 -0.17
CA PHE A 31 -38.82 -56.18 -0.07
C PHE A 31 -39.67 -56.98 -1.09
N GLN A 32 -39.18 -58.14 -1.56
CA GLN A 32 -39.83 -58.92 -2.65
C GLN A 32 -41.27 -59.39 -2.35
N ASN A 33 -41.68 -59.43 -1.08
CA ASN A 33 -42.98 -59.91 -0.64
C ASN A 33 -43.88 -58.79 -0.08
N ASP A 34 -43.46 -57.53 -0.22
CA ASP A 34 -44.16 -56.36 0.32
C ASP A 34 -44.80 -55.54 -0.83
N ASP A 35 -45.72 -54.62 -0.51
CA ASP A 35 -46.26 -53.68 -1.50
C ASP A 35 -45.19 -52.67 -1.89
N PHE A 36 -44.71 -52.78 -3.12
CA PHE A 36 -43.54 -52.06 -3.59
C PHE A 36 -43.78 -50.54 -3.64
N ASP A 37 -44.99 -50.09 -3.98
CA ASP A 37 -45.33 -48.67 -4.10
C ASP A 37 -45.45 -48.02 -2.71
N GLU A 38 -46.04 -48.72 -1.73
CA GLU A 38 -46.10 -48.24 -0.34
C GLU A 38 -44.71 -48.14 0.31
N VAL A 39 -43.83 -49.10 0.02
CA VAL A 39 -42.44 -49.10 0.53
C VAL A 39 -41.64 -47.95 -0.08
N ILE A 40 -41.78 -47.68 -1.38
CA ILE A 40 -41.13 -46.55 -2.05
C ILE A 40 -41.59 -45.23 -1.43
N ASP A 41 -42.90 -45.05 -1.25
CA ASP A 41 -43.48 -43.83 -0.66
C ASP A 41 -42.98 -43.61 0.77
N TYR A 42 -42.97 -44.68 1.58
CA TYR A 42 -42.49 -44.65 2.95
C TYR A 42 -41.01 -44.24 3.01
N ILE A 43 -40.15 -44.85 2.18
CA ILE A 43 -38.72 -44.56 2.19
C ILE A 43 -38.45 -43.12 1.76
N ALA A 44 -39.08 -42.67 0.67
CA ALA A 44 -38.89 -41.32 0.14
C ALA A 44 -39.35 -40.23 1.12
N LYS A 45 -40.41 -40.47 1.91
CA LYS A 45 -40.99 -39.47 2.83
C LYS A 45 -40.48 -39.55 4.26
N LYS A 46 -40.20 -40.75 4.79
CA LYS A 46 -39.91 -40.96 6.22
C LYS A 46 -38.46 -41.33 6.51
N THR A 47 -37.73 -41.88 5.53
CA THR A 47 -36.37 -42.38 5.74
C THR A 47 -35.35 -41.93 4.68
N PRO A 48 -35.41 -40.71 4.10
CA PRO A 48 -34.51 -40.34 3.02
C PRO A 48 -33.04 -40.26 3.46
N ARG A 49 -32.73 -39.81 4.68
CA ARG A 49 -31.35 -39.79 5.19
C ARG A 49 -30.85 -41.17 5.53
N LEU A 50 -31.69 -42.00 6.15
CA LEU A 50 -31.37 -43.40 6.43
C LEU A 50 -31.03 -44.17 5.15
N PHE A 51 -31.87 -44.03 4.11
CA PHE A 51 -31.70 -44.66 2.81
C PHE A 51 -30.35 -44.30 2.17
N LEU A 52 -30.03 -43.00 2.08
CA LEU A 52 -28.78 -42.54 1.49
C LEU A 52 -27.56 -42.91 2.33
N SER A 53 -27.66 -42.88 3.66
CA SER A 53 -26.59 -43.29 4.58
C SER A 53 -26.22 -44.76 4.39
N LEU A 54 -27.21 -45.63 4.25
CA LEU A 54 -26.99 -47.06 3.99
C LEU A 54 -26.40 -47.34 2.62
N ILE A 55 -26.84 -46.61 1.58
CA ILE A 55 -26.25 -46.73 0.24
C ILE A 55 -24.78 -46.29 0.27
N PHE A 56 -24.50 -45.13 0.88
CA PHE A 56 -23.16 -44.57 0.93
C PHE A 56 -22.19 -45.44 1.72
N ALA A 57 -22.64 -46.01 2.83
CA ALA A 57 -21.88 -46.98 3.62
C ALA A 57 -21.75 -48.37 2.95
N GLY A 58 -22.38 -48.60 1.80
CA GLY A 58 -22.36 -49.91 1.14
C GLY A 58 -23.16 -51.01 1.84
N CYS A 59 -24.10 -50.62 2.71
CA CYS A 59 -24.84 -51.50 3.64
C CYS A 59 -26.34 -51.56 3.34
N LEU A 60 -26.73 -51.39 2.07
CA LEU A 60 -28.12 -51.37 1.61
C LEU A 60 -28.99 -52.55 2.11
N PRO A 61 -28.50 -53.79 2.27
CA PRO A 61 -29.32 -54.89 2.80
C PRO A 61 -29.94 -54.64 4.18
N LEU A 62 -29.36 -53.74 4.99
CA LEU A 62 -29.90 -53.36 6.31
C LEU A 62 -31.21 -52.57 6.23
N LEU A 63 -31.48 -51.95 5.08
CA LEU A 63 -32.65 -51.10 4.87
C LEU A 63 -33.96 -51.85 5.14
N GLU A 64 -34.06 -53.10 4.67
CA GLU A 64 -35.27 -53.91 4.86
C GLU A 64 -35.54 -54.24 6.32
N VAL A 65 -34.49 -54.56 7.08
CA VAL A 65 -34.60 -54.86 8.52
C VAL A 65 -34.99 -53.60 9.30
N LEU A 66 -34.38 -52.45 9.00
CA LEU A 66 -34.61 -51.20 9.72
C LEU A 66 -35.99 -50.61 9.43
N VAL A 67 -36.42 -50.59 8.15
CA VAL A 67 -37.75 -50.10 7.75
C VAL A 67 -38.86 -50.98 8.33
N LYS A 68 -38.72 -52.32 8.30
CA LYS A 68 -39.71 -53.25 8.90
C LYS A 68 -39.86 -53.09 10.42
N ASN A 69 -38.88 -52.47 11.08
CA ASN A 69 -38.91 -52.16 12.51
C ASN A 69 -39.24 -50.69 12.82
N ASN A 70 -39.75 -49.90 11.86
CA ASN A 70 -40.09 -48.48 12.00
C ASN A 70 -38.91 -47.57 12.42
N PHE A 71 -37.69 -47.90 11.99
CA PHE A 71 -36.54 -47.01 12.15
C PHE A 71 -36.60 -45.93 11.06
N THR A 72 -36.63 -44.66 11.45
CA THR A 72 -36.78 -43.52 10.54
C THR A 72 -35.61 -42.54 10.64
N ASP A 73 -35.63 -41.46 9.85
CA ASP A 73 -34.64 -40.39 9.99
C ASP A 73 -34.60 -39.79 11.42
N ASP A 74 -35.73 -39.82 12.14
CA ASP A 74 -35.82 -39.35 13.54
C ASP A 74 -35.08 -40.25 14.52
N ASP A 75 -34.65 -41.44 14.11
CA ASP A 75 -33.82 -42.33 14.91
C ASP A 75 -32.34 -41.96 14.88
N LEU A 76 -31.90 -41.16 13.91
CA LEU A 76 -30.52 -40.74 13.73
C LEU A 76 -30.19 -39.47 14.55
N PRO A 77 -28.91 -39.22 14.89
CA PRO A 77 -27.77 -40.11 14.74
C PRO A 77 -27.72 -41.21 15.81
N ILE A 78 -27.10 -42.34 15.49
CA ILE A 78 -26.78 -43.40 16.45
C ILE A 78 -25.27 -43.49 16.71
N ALA A 79 -24.86 -43.83 17.93
CA ALA A 79 -23.46 -44.01 18.30
C ALA A 79 -23.28 -45.06 19.40
N TYR A 80 -22.05 -45.52 19.59
CA TYR A 80 -21.68 -46.41 20.69
C TYR A 80 -21.66 -45.65 22.03
N GLU A 81 -22.32 -46.20 23.06
CA GLU A 81 -22.23 -45.72 24.43
C GLU A 81 -20.99 -46.34 25.12
N GLY A 82 -19.94 -45.55 25.41
CA GLY A 82 -18.73 -45.96 26.14
C GLY A 82 -17.42 -46.01 25.32
N SER A 83 -16.26 -46.07 26.01
CA SER A 83 -14.95 -46.23 25.37
C SER A 83 -14.76 -47.64 24.82
N GLN A 84 -14.11 -47.77 23.65
CA GLN A 84 -14.03 -48.94 22.75
C GLN A 84 -13.60 -50.32 23.32
N ASP A 85 -13.46 -50.48 24.64
CA ASP A 85 -13.19 -51.79 25.25
C ASP A 85 -14.39 -52.24 26.10
N SER A 86 -15.08 -53.27 25.57
CA SER A 86 -16.15 -54.12 26.15
C SER A 86 -17.62 -53.63 26.08
N ALA A 87 -18.39 -54.31 25.20
CA ALA A 87 -19.86 -54.35 25.10
C ALA A 87 -20.59 -53.00 25.11
N SER A 88 -20.22 -52.09 24.21
CA SER A 88 -20.91 -50.81 24.01
C SER A 88 -22.26 -51.00 23.31
N GLU A 89 -23.36 -50.61 23.98
CA GLU A 89 -24.69 -50.58 23.35
C GLU A 89 -24.81 -49.42 22.37
N ILE A 90 -25.43 -49.66 21.22
CA ILE A 90 -25.75 -48.62 20.23
C ILE A 90 -27.04 -47.93 20.65
N GLN A 91 -26.98 -46.61 20.81
CA GLN A 91 -28.12 -45.79 21.21
C GLN A 91 -28.23 -44.53 20.35
N LYS A 92 -29.44 -43.95 20.32
CA LYS A 92 -29.68 -42.66 19.66
C LYS A 92 -28.96 -41.56 20.45
N LEU A 93 -28.18 -40.75 19.75
CA LEU A 93 -27.52 -39.57 20.28
C LEU A 93 -28.49 -38.38 20.25
N CYS A 94 -28.66 -37.73 21.40
CA CYS A 94 -29.43 -36.49 21.54
C CYS A 94 -28.48 -35.32 21.72
N GLU A 95 -28.32 -34.52 20.67
CA GLU A 95 -27.70 -33.20 20.73
C GLU A 95 -28.76 -32.24 21.28
N THR A 96 -28.59 -31.80 22.52
CA THR A 96 -29.57 -30.93 23.22
C THR A 96 -29.06 -29.48 23.30
N ASP A 97 -29.93 -28.59 23.76
CA ASP A 97 -29.62 -27.20 24.12
C ASP A 97 -28.74 -27.07 25.37
N ARG A 98 -28.45 -28.20 26.03
CA ARG A 98 -27.63 -28.32 27.23
C ARG A 98 -26.17 -28.60 26.85
N LEU A 99 -25.26 -28.22 27.74
CA LEU A 99 -23.80 -28.27 27.52
C LEU A 99 -23.19 -29.70 27.45
N GLU A 100 -24.00 -30.75 27.29
CA GLU A 100 -23.56 -32.15 27.33
C GLU A 100 -24.35 -33.00 26.33
N ILE A 101 -23.67 -33.98 25.71
CA ILE A 101 -24.27 -34.96 24.80
C ILE A 101 -24.98 -36.04 25.64
N GLN A 102 -26.23 -36.36 25.30
CA GLN A 102 -27.02 -37.39 26.01
C GLN A 102 -27.35 -38.56 25.07
N PHE A 103 -27.47 -39.77 25.62
CA PHE A 103 -27.97 -40.94 24.90
C PHE A 103 -29.42 -41.23 25.32
N ASN A 104 -30.26 -41.59 24.35
CA ASN A 104 -31.65 -41.97 24.60
C ASN A 104 -31.80 -43.49 24.60
N SER A 105 -32.05 -44.05 25.79
CA SER A 105 -32.19 -45.49 26.04
C SER A 105 -33.51 -46.10 25.54
N ALA A 106 -34.41 -45.32 24.94
CA ALA A 106 -35.74 -45.78 24.52
C ALA A 106 -35.76 -46.56 23.20
N ARG A 107 -34.65 -46.64 22.45
CA ARG A 107 -34.56 -47.36 21.17
C ARG A 107 -33.50 -48.48 21.27
N PRO A 108 -33.88 -49.77 21.12
CA PRO A 108 -33.06 -50.88 21.62
C PRO A 108 -31.92 -51.31 20.68
N SER A 109 -30.73 -51.52 21.25
CA SER A 109 -29.50 -52.05 20.64
C SER A 109 -29.66 -53.40 19.92
N LYS A 110 -30.73 -54.14 20.23
CA LYS A 110 -31.02 -55.49 19.71
C LYS A 110 -31.08 -55.58 18.18
N TYR A 111 -31.47 -54.50 17.48
CA TYR A 111 -31.57 -54.51 16.02
C TYR A 111 -30.21 -54.61 15.33
N PHE A 112 -29.17 -54.16 16.00
CA PHE A 112 -27.80 -54.13 15.49
C PHE A 112 -26.97 -55.34 15.95
N SER A 113 -27.44 -56.08 16.96
CA SER A 113 -26.76 -57.27 17.52
C SER A 113 -26.62 -58.47 16.56
N GLN A 114 -27.35 -58.46 15.45
CA GLN A 114 -27.36 -59.53 14.44
C GLN A 114 -26.57 -59.18 13.18
N LEU A 115 -25.91 -58.02 13.16
CA LEU A 115 -25.23 -57.47 12.00
C LEU A 115 -23.72 -57.66 12.13
N ASP A 116 -23.04 -57.87 11.00
CA ASP A 116 -21.57 -57.87 10.96
C ASP A 116 -21.05 -56.51 11.43
N GLU A 117 -20.03 -56.52 12.30
CA GLU A 117 -19.48 -55.30 12.95
C GLU A 117 -19.00 -54.26 11.92
N LYS A 118 -18.43 -54.72 10.81
CA LYS A 118 -17.84 -53.84 9.79
C LYS A 118 -18.86 -52.98 9.02
N PRO A 119 -19.93 -53.54 8.42
CA PRO A 119 -21.03 -52.76 7.84
C PRO A 119 -21.64 -51.72 8.80
N LEU A 120 -21.74 -52.09 10.07
CA LEU A 120 -22.33 -51.24 11.10
C LEU A 120 -21.43 -50.06 11.47
N ASP A 121 -20.12 -50.30 11.60
CA ASP A 121 -19.12 -49.25 11.82
C ASP A 121 -19.06 -48.25 10.66
N ASP A 122 -19.10 -48.76 9.42
CA ASP A 122 -19.14 -47.92 8.21
C ASP A 122 -20.42 -47.06 8.19
N PHE A 123 -21.58 -47.62 8.54
CA PHE A 123 -22.84 -46.87 8.67
C PHE A 123 -22.80 -45.80 9.77
N ILE A 124 -22.30 -46.15 10.98
CA ILE A 124 -22.20 -45.23 12.11
C ILE A 124 -21.28 -44.05 11.76
N LYS A 125 -20.20 -44.32 11.03
CA LYS A 125 -19.24 -43.31 10.56
C LYS A 125 -19.81 -42.42 9.45
N ASP A 126 -20.56 -43.00 8.52
CA ASP A 126 -20.97 -42.31 7.30
C ASP A 126 -22.31 -41.58 7.39
N GLN A 127 -23.19 -41.93 8.34
CA GLN A 127 -24.49 -41.24 8.55
C GLN A 127 -24.37 -39.72 8.68
N TRP A 128 -23.26 -39.24 9.25
CA TRP A 128 -22.99 -37.82 9.49
C TRP A 128 -22.93 -36.99 8.19
N ALA A 129 -22.72 -37.64 7.03
CA ALA A 129 -22.80 -37.00 5.73
C ALA A 129 -24.20 -36.45 5.40
N PHE A 130 -25.26 -36.96 6.02
CA PHE A 130 -26.65 -36.65 5.69
C PHE A 130 -27.42 -35.98 6.85
N LEU A 131 -26.74 -35.68 7.96
CA LEU A 131 -27.33 -35.19 9.21
C LEU A 131 -26.88 -33.76 9.56
N ALA A 132 -26.92 -32.84 8.60
CA ALA A 132 -26.65 -31.42 8.85
C ALA A 132 -27.54 -30.84 9.96
N HIS A 133 -27.04 -29.93 10.79
CA HIS A 133 -27.89 -29.18 11.73
C HIS A 133 -28.48 -27.95 11.03
N VAL A 134 -29.76 -27.66 11.29
CA VAL A 134 -30.43 -26.45 10.81
C VAL A 134 -30.53 -25.48 11.97
N PHE A 135 -29.88 -24.31 11.85
CA PHE A 135 -29.93 -23.28 12.89
C PHE A 135 -31.21 -22.45 12.77
N PRO A 136 -31.90 -22.14 13.89
CA PRO A 136 -33.12 -21.31 13.88
C PRO A 136 -32.80 -19.83 13.59
N ASP A 137 -33.73 -19.12 12.94
CA ASP A 137 -33.57 -17.72 12.50
C ASP A 137 -33.90 -16.68 13.59
N ARG A 138 -34.69 -17.06 14.59
CA ARG A 138 -35.35 -16.11 15.49
C ARG A 138 -34.81 -16.11 16.92
N GLU A 139 -34.43 -17.25 17.46
CA GLU A 139 -34.03 -17.37 18.86
C GLU A 139 -32.55 -17.74 18.97
N PHE A 140 -31.78 -16.96 19.74
CA PHE A 140 -30.38 -17.29 20.01
C PHE A 140 -30.30 -18.60 20.80
N SER A 141 -29.76 -19.63 20.16
CA SER A 141 -29.74 -20.99 20.71
C SER A 141 -28.31 -21.48 20.96
N THR A 142 -28.15 -22.32 21.98
CA THR A 142 -26.86 -22.92 22.36
C THR A 142 -26.85 -24.43 22.12
N TYR A 143 -25.77 -24.98 21.57
CA TYR A 143 -25.69 -26.41 21.23
C TYR A 143 -24.38 -27.06 21.66
N VAL A 144 -24.40 -28.37 21.88
CA VAL A 144 -23.18 -29.19 21.96
C VAL A 144 -23.29 -30.33 20.96
N PHE A 145 -22.40 -30.30 19.98
CA PHE A 145 -22.38 -31.24 18.87
C PHE A 145 -21.34 -32.35 19.08
N HIS A 146 -21.65 -33.53 18.55
CA HIS A 146 -20.69 -34.63 18.49
C HIS A 146 -19.47 -34.25 17.61
N PRO A 147 -18.25 -34.73 17.90
CA PRO A 147 -17.06 -34.43 17.08
C PRO A 147 -17.18 -34.83 15.60
N SER A 148 -18.00 -35.85 15.30
CA SER A 148 -18.25 -36.31 13.92
C SER A 148 -19.34 -35.49 13.19
N ARG A 149 -19.97 -34.52 13.86
CA ARG A 149 -21.01 -33.67 13.26
C ARG A 149 -20.42 -32.88 12.10
N ARG A 150 -21.04 -33.01 10.92
CA ARG A 150 -20.76 -32.14 9.77
C ARG A 150 -21.71 -30.95 9.80
N PHE A 151 -21.21 -29.79 9.40
CA PHE A 151 -21.94 -28.54 9.45
C PHE A 151 -22.47 -28.15 8.06
N PRO A 152 -23.55 -27.35 7.97
CA PRO A 152 -24.13 -26.89 6.71
C PRO A 152 -23.29 -25.81 5.99
N TYR A 153 -21.99 -25.75 6.28
CA TYR A 153 -21.01 -24.83 5.70
C TYR A 153 -19.63 -25.49 5.71
N SER A 154 -18.76 -25.08 4.78
CA SER A 154 -17.35 -25.47 4.80
C SER A 154 -16.51 -24.33 5.38
N PRO A 155 -15.65 -24.56 6.39
CA PRO A 155 -14.63 -23.60 6.76
C PRO A 155 -13.63 -23.44 5.59
N PRO A 156 -13.18 -22.22 5.26
CA PRO A 156 -12.22 -22.03 4.18
C PRO A 156 -10.91 -22.79 4.42
N ALA A 157 -10.38 -23.47 3.39
CA ALA A 157 -9.20 -24.33 3.45
C ALA A 157 -7.93 -23.62 3.98
N ASN A 158 -7.85 -22.31 3.73
CA ASN A 158 -6.86 -21.44 4.34
C ASN A 158 -7.51 -20.73 5.52
N GLN A 159 -7.12 -21.14 6.73
CA GLN A 159 -7.44 -20.44 7.97
C GLN A 159 -6.74 -19.07 7.98
N VAL A 160 -7.26 -18.13 7.20
CA VAL A 160 -6.80 -16.74 7.25
C VAL A 160 -7.30 -16.20 8.59
N ARG A 161 -6.38 -16.00 9.53
CA ARG A 161 -6.65 -15.25 10.76
C ARG A 161 -7.01 -13.82 10.37
N HIS A 162 -8.31 -13.55 10.22
CA HIS A 162 -8.80 -12.18 10.27
C HIS A 162 -8.55 -11.65 11.68
N ALA A 163 -8.02 -10.43 11.75
CA ALA A 163 -7.52 -9.79 12.96
C ALA A 163 -8.47 -10.01 14.16
N GLY A 164 -7.99 -10.80 15.12
CA GLY A 164 -8.62 -11.10 16.38
C GLY A 164 -7.52 -11.54 17.34
N SER A 165 -7.79 -11.43 18.64
CA SER A 165 -6.90 -11.85 19.72
C SER A 165 -6.22 -13.21 19.46
N PHE A 166 -5.12 -13.52 20.15
CA PHE A 166 -4.43 -14.83 20.07
C PHE A 166 -5.34 -16.06 20.30
N PHE A 167 -6.60 -15.89 20.71
CA PHE A 167 -7.53 -16.94 21.14
C PHE A 167 -8.79 -17.09 20.27
N SER A 168 -9.02 -16.23 19.28
CA SER A 168 -10.27 -16.24 18.50
C SER A 168 -10.05 -16.02 17.00
N VAL A 169 -10.71 -16.81 16.16
CA VAL A 169 -10.65 -16.66 14.70
C VAL A 169 -12.07 -16.50 14.14
N VAL A 170 -12.28 -15.54 13.23
CA VAL A 170 -13.57 -15.27 12.59
C VAL A 170 -13.47 -15.56 11.09
N TRP A 171 -14.44 -16.29 10.53
CA TRP A 171 -14.57 -16.55 9.10
C TRP A 171 -15.97 -16.21 8.58
N ASN A 172 -16.04 -15.73 7.34
CA ASN A 172 -17.28 -15.63 6.58
C ASN A 172 -17.59 -17.00 5.97
N VAL A 173 -18.80 -17.50 6.15
CA VAL A 173 -19.32 -18.68 5.44
C VAL A 173 -20.75 -18.43 4.98
N ILE A 174 -21.16 -19.17 3.95
CA ILE A 174 -22.55 -19.25 3.52
C ILE A 174 -23.19 -20.43 4.25
N LEU A 175 -24.32 -20.20 4.94
CA LEU A 175 -25.12 -21.28 5.50
C LEU A 175 -26.02 -21.84 4.39
N HIS A 176 -25.75 -23.05 3.94
CA HIS A 176 -26.53 -23.67 2.87
C HIS A 176 -27.91 -24.20 3.35
N ASP A 177 -28.09 -24.39 4.66
CA ASP A 177 -29.32 -24.89 5.26
C ASP A 177 -29.84 -23.96 6.36
N TYR A 178 -30.84 -23.14 6.01
CA TYR A 178 -31.49 -22.19 6.90
C TYR A 178 -33.02 -22.29 6.77
N ASP A 179 -33.76 -22.04 7.85
CA ASP A 179 -35.22 -22.12 7.82
C ASP A 179 -35.82 -21.10 6.83
N SER A 180 -36.70 -21.60 5.96
CA SER A 180 -37.18 -21.01 4.69
C SER A 180 -38.03 -19.74 4.77
N ASN A 181 -38.05 -19.03 5.90
CA ASN A 181 -38.83 -17.81 6.10
C ASN A 181 -38.01 -16.50 6.03
N CYS A 182 -36.75 -16.57 5.62
CA CYS A 182 -35.90 -15.40 5.39
C CYS A 182 -35.94 -14.98 3.91
N PRO A 183 -36.12 -13.69 3.57
CA PRO A 183 -36.06 -13.23 2.18
C PRO A 183 -34.59 -13.23 1.72
N SER A 184 -34.10 -14.35 1.20
CA SER A 184 -32.79 -14.41 0.54
C SER A 184 -32.91 -13.87 -0.88
N TYR A 185 -32.11 -12.85 -1.20
CA TYR A 185 -32.08 -12.21 -2.53
C TYR A 185 -30.96 -12.74 -3.45
N ASP A 186 -30.24 -13.80 -3.05
CA ASP A 186 -29.25 -14.53 -3.86
C ASP A 186 -29.43 -16.04 -3.71
N SER A 187 -29.06 -16.81 -4.72
CA SER A 187 -29.34 -18.26 -4.86
C SER A 187 -28.63 -19.19 -3.87
N ASP A 188 -27.69 -18.67 -3.06
CA ASP A 188 -26.68 -19.52 -2.40
C ASP A 188 -26.84 -19.68 -0.86
N GLY A 189 -27.68 -18.86 -0.20
CA GLY A 189 -27.94 -18.88 1.26
C GLY A 189 -27.47 -17.62 2.03
N PRO A 190 -27.81 -17.44 3.33
CA PRO A 190 -27.37 -16.28 4.12
C PRO A 190 -25.88 -16.35 4.49
N GLU A 191 -25.17 -15.23 4.34
CA GLU A 191 -23.78 -15.05 4.78
C GLU A 191 -23.72 -14.83 6.30
N VAL A 192 -22.87 -15.60 6.98
CA VAL A 192 -22.65 -15.50 8.43
C VAL A 192 -21.17 -15.43 8.77
N ALA A 193 -20.86 -14.76 9.87
CA ALA A 193 -19.58 -14.80 10.55
C ALA A 193 -19.57 -15.92 11.60
N ILE A 194 -18.60 -16.82 11.54
CA ILE A 194 -18.37 -17.82 12.60
C ILE A 194 -17.09 -17.46 13.33
N LYS A 195 -17.21 -17.22 14.63
CA LYS A 195 -16.12 -16.94 15.56
C LYS A 195 -15.81 -18.19 16.37
N SER A 196 -14.59 -18.70 16.29
CA SER A 196 -14.13 -19.90 17.01
C SER A 196 -13.07 -19.59 18.06
N LEU A 197 -13.13 -20.31 19.18
CA LEU A 197 -12.17 -20.35 20.27
C LEU A 197 -11.63 -21.79 20.41
N SER A 198 -10.33 -21.95 20.65
CA SER A 198 -9.68 -23.26 20.86
C SER A 198 -9.05 -23.35 22.24
N THR A 199 -9.11 -24.53 22.88
CA THR A 199 -8.42 -24.84 24.14
C THR A 199 -7.03 -25.45 23.95
N GLU A 200 -6.60 -25.72 22.71
CA GLU A 200 -5.37 -26.49 22.42
C GLU A 200 -4.07 -25.69 22.62
N ASP A 201 -4.15 -24.35 22.68
CA ASP A 201 -3.01 -23.43 22.84
C ASP A 201 -2.83 -22.92 24.29
N ASP A 202 -3.54 -23.49 25.27
CA ASP A 202 -3.69 -22.91 26.62
C ASP A 202 -2.74 -23.50 27.68
N ASP A 203 -1.50 -23.02 27.72
CA ASP A 203 -0.53 -23.26 28.80
C ASP A 203 -0.77 -22.36 30.04
N SER A 204 -1.83 -21.53 30.04
CA SER A 204 -2.02 -20.42 30.98
C SER A 204 -3.03 -20.66 32.10
N GLY A 205 -3.64 -21.84 32.17
CA GLY A 205 -4.55 -22.23 33.25
C GLY A 205 -5.90 -21.52 33.23
N VAL A 206 -6.30 -20.90 32.12
CA VAL A 206 -7.62 -20.24 32.00
C VAL A 206 -8.66 -21.22 31.47
N LYS A 207 -9.83 -21.24 32.12
CA LYS A 207 -10.97 -22.06 31.68
C LYS A 207 -11.69 -21.36 30.53
N VAL A 208 -11.29 -21.60 29.27
CA VAL A 208 -12.01 -21.17 28.04
C VAL A 208 -13.52 -21.47 28.12
N ASP A 209 -13.92 -22.53 28.81
CA ASP A 209 -15.32 -22.87 29.06
C ASP A 209 -16.07 -21.89 29.96
N GLU A 210 -15.40 -21.29 30.96
CA GLU A 210 -16.00 -20.26 31.81
C GLU A 210 -16.21 -18.97 31.02
N PHE A 211 -15.26 -18.63 30.14
CA PHE A 211 -15.38 -17.52 29.21
C PHE A 211 -16.54 -17.74 28.23
N TYR A 212 -16.59 -18.91 27.59
CA TYR A 212 -17.65 -19.27 26.65
C TYR A 212 -19.03 -19.12 27.30
N LYS A 213 -19.21 -19.57 28.55
CA LYS A 213 -20.46 -19.42 29.30
C LYS A 213 -20.83 -17.94 29.53
N ARG A 214 -19.86 -17.10 29.93
CA ARG A 214 -20.09 -15.67 30.16
C ARG A 214 -20.43 -14.90 28.88
N GLU A 215 -19.77 -15.24 27.77
CA GLU A 215 -20.05 -14.65 26.46
C GLU A 215 -21.46 -15.06 25.99
N VAL A 216 -21.82 -16.33 26.13
CA VAL A 216 -23.18 -16.83 25.84
C VAL A 216 -24.24 -16.10 26.67
N GLU A 217 -24.03 -15.89 27.97
CA GLU A 217 -24.96 -15.13 28.83
C GLU A 217 -25.12 -13.67 28.37
N THR A 218 -24.03 -13.04 27.93
CA THR A 218 -24.04 -11.66 27.43
C THR A 218 -24.79 -11.58 26.10
N LEU A 219 -24.53 -12.52 25.19
CA LEU A 219 -25.21 -12.61 23.90
C LEU A 219 -26.71 -12.93 24.05
N LYS A 220 -27.12 -13.71 25.06
CA LYS A 220 -28.53 -13.92 25.41
C LYS A 220 -29.22 -12.59 25.73
N LYS A 221 -28.64 -11.81 26.65
CA LYS A 221 -29.19 -10.48 27.00
C LYS A 221 -29.29 -9.55 25.78
N MET A 222 -28.30 -9.58 24.89
CA MET A 222 -28.31 -8.77 23.67
C MET A 222 -29.35 -9.27 22.66
N ALA A 223 -29.55 -10.59 22.56
CA ALA A 223 -30.60 -11.18 21.73
C ALA A 223 -31.99 -10.77 22.23
N ASP A 224 -32.24 -10.81 23.55
CA ASP A 224 -33.49 -10.34 24.16
C ASP A 224 -33.77 -8.87 23.83
N MET A 225 -32.74 -8.01 23.88
CA MET A 225 -32.85 -6.59 23.49
C MET A 225 -33.15 -6.41 22.00
N ALA A 226 -32.56 -7.26 21.15
CA ALA A 226 -32.79 -7.22 19.71
C ALA A 226 -34.22 -7.68 19.37
N GLU A 227 -34.74 -8.68 20.07
CA GLU A 227 -36.15 -9.09 19.98
C GLU A 227 -37.10 -7.98 20.44
N ALA A 228 -36.70 -7.19 21.45
CA ALA A 228 -37.40 -5.99 21.87
C ALA A 228 -37.24 -4.79 20.89
N GLY A 229 -36.61 -4.99 19.73
CA GLY A 229 -36.51 -4.01 18.64
C GLY A 229 -35.23 -3.17 18.62
N GLU A 230 -34.20 -3.50 19.41
CA GLU A 230 -32.90 -2.82 19.29
C GLU A 230 -32.06 -3.38 18.14
N LYS A 231 -31.74 -2.55 17.14
CA LYS A 231 -31.02 -2.96 15.93
C LYS A 231 -29.54 -2.58 15.91
N HIS A 232 -29.08 -1.73 16.83
CA HIS A 232 -27.69 -1.26 16.88
C HIS A 232 -26.79 -2.09 17.83
N LEU A 233 -27.25 -3.26 18.28
CA LEU A 233 -26.46 -4.26 19.01
C LEU A 233 -26.37 -5.55 18.18
N ILE A 234 -25.19 -6.16 18.13
CA ILE A 234 -25.00 -7.39 17.35
C ILE A 234 -25.89 -8.50 17.91
N ARG A 235 -26.66 -9.13 17.03
CA ARG A 235 -27.50 -10.27 17.36
C ARG A 235 -26.79 -11.55 16.96
N ALA A 236 -26.48 -12.41 17.92
CA ALA A 236 -25.94 -13.74 17.63
C ALA A 236 -27.07 -14.67 17.13
N ILE A 237 -26.73 -15.54 16.17
CA ILE A 237 -27.63 -16.57 15.63
C ILE A 237 -27.60 -17.81 16.54
N ALA A 238 -26.41 -18.31 16.82
CA ALA A 238 -26.24 -19.47 17.68
C ALA A 238 -24.84 -19.49 18.31
N ALA A 239 -24.68 -20.27 19.38
CA ALA A 239 -23.38 -20.66 19.89
C ALA A 239 -23.33 -22.18 20.02
N TYR A 240 -22.19 -22.79 19.72
CA TYR A 240 -22.06 -24.24 19.89
C TYR A 240 -20.66 -24.69 20.31
N GLY A 241 -20.59 -25.84 20.99
CA GLY A 241 -19.35 -26.55 21.29
C GLY A 241 -19.19 -27.81 20.45
N SER A 242 -17.97 -28.11 20.02
CA SER A 242 -17.61 -29.41 19.43
C SER A 242 -16.18 -29.77 19.86
N GLY A 243 -16.03 -30.85 20.64
CA GLY A 243 -14.75 -31.22 21.25
C GLY A 243 -14.12 -30.09 22.07
N THR A 244 -12.87 -29.75 21.76
CA THR A 244 -12.05 -28.68 22.37
C THR A 244 -12.39 -27.29 21.86
N LYS A 245 -13.29 -27.16 20.87
CA LYS A 245 -13.59 -25.89 20.21
C LYS A 245 -14.94 -25.34 20.65
N ARG A 246 -15.01 -24.00 20.71
CA ARG A 246 -16.23 -23.25 21.01
C ARG A 246 -16.47 -22.26 19.89
N HIS A 247 -17.71 -22.12 19.45
CA HIS A 247 -18.07 -21.33 18.29
C HIS A 247 -19.27 -20.44 18.55
N PHE A 248 -19.30 -19.28 17.89
CA PHE A 248 -20.42 -18.34 17.84
C PHE A 248 -20.71 -18.01 16.39
N ILE A 249 -21.98 -17.91 16.03
CA ILE A 249 -22.46 -17.58 14.70
C ILE A 249 -23.14 -16.22 14.77
N PHE A 250 -22.73 -15.29 13.92
CA PHE A 250 -23.28 -13.95 13.80
C PHE A 250 -23.65 -13.65 12.34
N PRO A 251 -24.58 -12.73 12.08
CA PRO A 251 -24.82 -12.21 10.73
C PRO A 251 -23.54 -11.57 10.15
N TRP A 252 -23.29 -11.74 8.85
CA TRP A 252 -22.13 -11.10 8.21
C TRP A 252 -22.40 -9.62 7.88
N ALA A 253 -21.52 -8.73 8.36
CA ALA A 253 -21.58 -7.30 8.07
C ALA A 253 -20.95 -6.98 6.71
N ARG A 254 -21.73 -7.04 5.63
CA ARG A 254 -21.28 -6.75 4.24
C ARG A 254 -20.63 -5.38 4.06
N GLY A 255 -20.98 -4.40 4.90
CA GLY A 255 -20.40 -3.06 4.89
C GLY A 255 -19.03 -2.95 5.58
N GLY A 256 -18.54 -4.01 6.21
CA GLY A 256 -17.31 -3.99 7.00
C GLY A 256 -17.49 -3.31 8.37
N ASN A 257 -16.37 -2.98 9.01
CA ASN A 257 -16.39 -2.14 10.23
C ASN A 257 -16.44 -0.64 9.87
N LEU A 258 -16.72 0.22 10.85
CA LEU A 258 -16.93 1.66 10.66
C LEU A 258 -15.70 2.35 10.04
N ASP A 259 -14.49 1.91 10.40
CA ASP A 259 -13.25 2.43 9.83
C ASP A 259 -13.13 2.12 8.33
N GLN A 260 -13.44 0.88 7.95
CA GLN A 260 -13.48 0.46 6.55
C GLN A 260 -14.62 1.15 5.80
N PHE A 261 -15.77 1.37 6.46
CA PHE A 261 -16.90 2.08 5.89
C PHE A 261 -16.54 3.52 5.53
N TRP A 262 -15.92 4.28 6.44
CA TRP A 262 -15.51 5.66 6.15
C TRP A 262 -14.59 5.75 4.93
N GLN A 263 -13.68 4.80 4.79
CA GLN A 263 -12.81 4.68 3.62
C GLN A 263 -13.58 4.29 2.34
N ASP A 264 -14.38 3.24 2.40
CA ASP A 264 -15.08 2.67 1.24
C ASP A 264 -16.17 3.62 0.71
N PHE A 265 -16.87 4.33 1.61
CA PHE A 265 -17.92 5.27 1.27
C PHE A 265 -17.37 6.50 0.53
N ASP A 266 -16.28 7.11 1.00
CA ASP A 266 -15.67 8.24 0.29
C ASP A 266 -15.04 7.82 -1.05
N ALA A 267 -14.56 6.59 -1.15
CA ALA A 267 -14.07 6.02 -2.40
C ALA A 267 -15.20 5.79 -3.43
N SER A 268 -16.45 5.55 -2.99
CA SER A 268 -17.59 5.23 -3.87
C SER A 268 -18.14 6.46 -4.62
N LYS A 269 -17.90 7.69 -4.13
CA LYS A 269 -18.28 8.99 -4.74
C LYS A 269 -19.75 9.11 -5.17
N SER A 270 -20.64 8.34 -4.56
CA SER A 270 -22.00 8.11 -5.07
C SER A 270 -23.11 8.82 -4.29
N TYR A 271 -22.77 9.55 -3.22
CA TYR A 271 -23.74 10.17 -2.31
C TYR A 271 -23.39 11.65 -2.01
N GLY A 272 -24.40 12.53 -2.02
CA GLY A 272 -24.25 13.95 -1.70
C GLY A 272 -23.90 14.20 -0.22
N ARG A 273 -23.23 15.33 0.07
CA ARG A 273 -22.78 15.72 1.44
C ARG A 273 -23.94 15.86 2.43
N GLU A 274 -25.13 16.26 1.98
CA GLU A 274 -26.31 16.42 2.84
C GLU A 274 -26.85 15.07 3.34
N ASN A 275 -27.00 14.08 2.46
CA ASN A 275 -27.43 12.73 2.83
C ASN A 275 -26.42 12.00 3.74
N ARG A 276 -25.16 12.46 3.79
CA ARG A 276 -24.13 11.97 4.71
C ARG A 276 -24.40 12.42 6.15
N ILE A 277 -24.86 13.65 6.34
CA ILE A 277 -25.09 14.24 7.66
C ILE A 277 -26.28 13.57 8.34
N GLU A 278 -27.41 13.52 7.64
CA GLU A 278 -28.66 12.96 8.17
C GLU A 278 -28.48 11.51 8.62
N TRP A 279 -27.94 10.65 7.74
CA TRP A 279 -27.67 9.26 8.09
C TRP A 279 -26.69 9.15 9.28
N SER A 280 -25.60 9.93 9.29
CA SER A 280 -24.61 9.82 10.37
C SER A 280 -25.21 10.18 11.73
N LEU A 281 -26.06 11.22 11.80
CA LEU A 281 -26.76 11.59 13.04
C LEU A 281 -27.72 10.48 13.50
N GLU A 282 -28.46 9.87 12.58
CA GLU A 282 -29.33 8.73 12.90
C GLU A 282 -28.54 7.56 13.49
N GLN A 283 -27.38 7.25 12.92
CA GLN A 283 -26.54 6.17 13.42
C GLN A 283 -25.89 6.51 14.77
N MET A 284 -25.46 7.76 15.00
CA MET A 284 -24.94 8.21 16.30
C MET A 284 -26.00 8.10 17.41
N ILE A 285 -27.25 8.46 17.11
CA ILE A 285 -28.38 8.28 18.03
C ILE A 285 -28.62 6.79 18.31
N GLY A 286 -28.63 5.97 17.26
CA GLY A 286 -28.82 4.53 17.36
C GLY A 286 -27.77 3.83 18.23
N VAL A 287 -26.49 4.11 17.96
CA VAL A 287 -25.34 3.57 18.71
C VAL A 287 -25.37 4.04 20.17
N SER A 288 -25.66 5.32 20.42
CA SER A 288 -25.78 5.84 21.79
C SER A 288 -26.90 5.16 22.56
N ARG A 289 -28.07 4.96 21.93
CA ARG A 289 -29.23 4.31 22.56
C ARG A 289 -28.95 2.85 22.88
N ALA A 290 -28.29 2.13 21.96
CA ALA A 290 -27.85 0.76 22.18
C ALA A 290 -26.88 0.65 23.35
N LEU A 291 -25.92 1.57 23.45
CA LEU A 291 -24.98 1.62 24.57
C LEU A 291 -25.69 1.90 25.91
N THR A 292 -26.65 2.83 25.93
CA THR A 292 -27.48 3.11 27.11
C THR A 292 -28.25 1.88 27.59
N LYS A 293 -28.94 1.17 26.69
CA LYS A 293 -29.66 -0.08 27.03
C LYS A 293 -28.72 -1.16 27.57
N LEU A 294 -27.53 -1.26 26.99
CA LEU A 294 -26.51 -2.18 27.46
C LEU A 294 -26.10 -1.86 28.90
N HIS A 295 -25.85 -0.58 29.20
CA HIS A 295 -25.52 -0.08 30.54
C HIS A 295 -26.66 -0.26 31.55
N GLU A 296 -27.92 -0.12 31.13
CA GLU A 296 -29.12 -0.38 31.94
C GLU A 296 -29.23 -1.86 32.33
N SER A 297 -28.81 -2.77 31.46
CA SER A 297 -28.76 -4.22 31.74
C SER A 297 -27.59 -4.65 32.63
N GLY A 298 -26.79 -3.69 33.11
CA GLY A 298 -25.60 -3.93 33.92
C GLY A 298 -24.41 -4.48 33.10
N VAL A 299 -24.46 -4.39 31.77
CA VAL A 299 -23.38 -4.81 30.88
C VAL A 299 -22.59 -3.58 30.43
N ARG A 300 -21.26 -3.69 30.41
CA ARG A 300 -20.34 -2.66 29.93
C ARG A 300 -19.58 -3.22 28.74
N HIS A 301 -19.31 -2.39 27.74
CA HIS A 301 -18.55 -2.81 26.57
C HIS A 301 -17.03 -2.83 26.81
N GLY A 302 -16.45 -1.71 27.25
CA GLY A 302 -15.03 -1.60 27.61
C GLY A 302 -14.00 -1.57 26.47
N ASP A 303 -14.42 -1.59 25.20
CA ASP A 303 -13.54 -1.56 24.01
C ASP A 303 -14.28 -0.96 22.80
N ILE A 304 -15.00 0.15 23.01
CA ILE A 304 -15.68 0.87 21.93
C ILE A 304 -14.62 1.51 21.02
N LYS A 305 -14.65 1.16 19.73
CA LYS A 305 -13.76 1.71 18.70
C LYS A 305 -14.35 1.47 17.31
N PRO A 306 -13.90 2.18 16.26
CA PRO A 306 -14.46 2.02 14.91
C PRO A 306 -14.38 0.58 14.37
N GLN A 307 -13.41 -0.22 14.82
CA GLN A 307 -13.27 -1.61 14.39
C GLN A 307 -14.34 -2.55 14.99
N ASN A 308 -14.92 -2.19 16.14
CA ASN A 308 -15.96 -2.97 16.83
C ASN A 308 -17.38 -2.46 16.54
N ILE A 309 -17.53 -1.45 15.66
CA ILE A 309 -18.82 -0.98 15.16
C ILE A 309 -18.94 -1.45 13.71
N LEU A 310 -19.90 -2.31 13.43
CA LEU A 310 -20.07 -2.98 12.13
C LEU A 310 -21.17 -2.29 11.31
N HIS A 311 -21.00 -2.21 10.00
CA HIS A 311 -21.98 -1.63 9.10
C HIS A 311 -22.74 -2.72 8.32
N PHE A 312 -24.02 -2.87 8.63
CA PHE A 312 -24.92 -3.82 7.98
C PHE A 312 -25.67 -3.15 6.84
N THR A 313 -25.31 -3.51 5.61
CA THR A 313 -25.88 -2.95 4.39
C THR A 313 -26.06 -4.02 3.31
N TYR A 314 -27.00 -3.78 2.40
CA TYR A 314 -27.14 -4.56 1.18
C TYR A 314 -26.06 -4.23 0.15
N VAL A 315 -25.56 -2.99 0.15
CA VAL A 315 -24.64 -2.49 -0.88
C VAL A 315 -23.40 -1.90 -0.19
N ARG A 316 -22.26 -2.57 -0.37
CA ARG A 316 -20.99 -2.08 0.20
C ARG A 316 -20.63 -0.70 -0.36
N GLY A 317 -20.21 0.21 0.52
CA GLY A 317 -19.89 1.60 0.17
C GLY A 317 -21.12 2.50 -0.03
N SER A 318 -22.32 2.01 0.29
CA SER A 318 -23.56 2.78 0.43
C SER A 318 -23.74 3.20 1.88
N ALA A 319 -24.42 4.33 2.14
CA ALA A 319 -24.89 4.71 3.47
C ALA A 319 -26.22 4.01 3.81
N SER A 320 -26.80 3.20 2.93
CA SER A 320 -27.99 2.42 3.29
C SER A 320 -27.63 1.38 4.35
N GLY A 321 -28.39 1.28 5.43
CA GLY A 321 -28.15 0.29 6.47
C GLY A 321 -27.89 0.88 7.86
N ASP A 322 -27.48 0.03 8.78
CA ASP A 322 -27.36 0.35 10.21
C ASP A 322 -25.96 0.02 10.76
N LEU A 323 -25.46 0.86 11.66
CA LEU A 323 -24.26 0.63 12.46
C LEU A 323 -24.61 -0.17 13.71
N VAL A 324 -23.86 -1.24 13.97
CA VAL A 324 -24.15 -2.24 14.99
C VAL A 324 -22.93 -2.47 15.86
N ILE A 325 -23.06 -2.28 17.17
CA ILE A 325 -22.00 -2.51 18.16
C ILE A 325 -21.76 -4.03 18.30
N SER A 326 -20.50 -4.45 18.28
CA SER A 326 -20.07 -5.86 18.36
C SER A 326 -18.96 -6.08 19.40
N ASP A 327 -18.64 -7.34 19.72
CA ASP A 327 -17.55 -7.72 20.66
C ASP A 327 -17.71 -7.23 22.11
N VAL A 328 -18.92 -7.35 22.65
CA VAL A 328 -19.34 -6.84 23.97
C VAL A 328 -18.78 -7.61 25.20
N GLY A 329 -17.87 -8.59 25.01
CA GLY A 329 -17.32 -9.39 26.13
C GLY A 329 -15.82 -9.76 26.10
N LEU A 330 -15.09 -9.45 25.01
CA LEU A 330 -13.67 -9.80 24.87
C LEU A 330 -12.70 -8.88 25.66
N ALA A 331 -13.15 -7.69 26.06
CA ALA A 331 -12.29 -6.66 26.64
C ALA A 331 -11.68 -7.04 28.00
N LYS A 332 -12.40 -7.81 28.84
CA LYS A 332 -11.95 -8.18 30.20
C LYS A 332 -10.80 -9.18 30.22
N TYR A 333 -10.58 -9.94 29.14
CA TYR A 333 -9.58 -11.02 29.11
C TYR A 333 -8.28 -10.63 28.40
N HIS A 334 -8.36 -9.76 27.40
CA HIS A 334 -7.19 -9.20 26.73
C HIS A 334 -6.18 -8.63 27.75
N GLU A 335 -6.67 -7.96 28.80
CA GLU A 335 -5.88 -7.31 29.85
C GLU A 335 -5.12 -8.30 30.76
N ALA A 336 -5.77 -9.38 31.22
CA ALA A 336 -5.16 -10.38 32.10
C ALA A 336 -3.98 -11.09 31.42
N TYR A 337 -4.07 -11.32 30.11
CA TYR A 337 -3.02 -11.96 29.32
C TYR A 337 -1.91 -10.98 28.88
N THR A 338 -2.22 -9.69 28.70
CA THR A 338 -1.21 -8.67 28.33
C THR A 338 -0.25 -8.29 29.45
N LEU A 339 -0.56 -8.60 30.71
CA LEU A 339 0.33 -8.37 31.85
C LEU A 339 1.48 -9.40 31.92
N ASP A 340 1.30 -10.59 31.33
CA ASP A 340 2.22 -11.73 31.49
C ASP A 340 3.14 -12.00 30.28
N ARG A 341 3.02 -11.20 29.20
CA ARG A 341 3.91 -11.30 28.02
C ARG A 341 4.87 -10.12 27.93
N THR A 342 6.13 -10.39 28.26
CA THR A 342 7.32 -9.54 28.00
C THR A 342 7.75 -9.49 26.52
N LYS A 343 6.86 -9.84 25.58
CA LYS A 343 7.06 -9.71 24.13
C LYS A 343 5.96 -8.84 23.52
N TYR A 344 6.36 -7.74 22.89
CA TYR A 344 5.48 -6.76 22.27
C TYR A 344 4.74 -7.34 21.06
N THR A 345 3.40 -7.37 21.12
CA THR A 345 2.51 -7.69 20.00
C THR A 345 1.75 -6.43 19.55
N THR A 346 1.50 -6.28 18.25
CA THR A 346 0.86 -5.13 17.59
C THR A 346 -0.59 -4.85 18.02
N THR A 347 -1.24 -5.76 18.74
CA THR A 347 -2.59 -5.56 19.31
C THR A 347 -2.59 -4.65 20.54
N LYS A 348 -1.48 -4.54 21.28
CA LYS A 348 -1.37 -3.62 22.44
C LYS A 348 -1.49 -2.16 22.04
N SER A 349 -1.11 -1.79 20.82
CA SER A 349 -1.11 -0.39 20.37
C SER A 349 -2.48 0.12 19.95
N VAL A 350 -3.34 -0.71 19.37
CA VAL A 350 -4.65 -0.26 18.84
C VAL A 350 -5.72 -0.15 19.94
N THR A 351 -5.65 -0.98 20.98
CA THR A 351 -6.62 -0.94 22.11
C THR A 351 -6.43 0.26 23.04
N VAL A 352 -5.22 0.84 23.08
CA VAL A 352 -4.91 2.02 23.92
C VAL A 352 -5.41 3.32 23.27
N ASP A 353 -5.74 3.31 21.98
CA ASP A 353 -5.98 4.55 21.23
C ASP A 353 -7.27 5.29 21.69
N TYR A 354 -8.30 4.53 22.06
CA TYR A 354 -9.63 5.05 22.48
C TYR A 354 -9.84 4.98 24.00
N GLN A 355 -8.79 4.66 24.76
CA GLN A 355 -8.85 4.47 26.21
C GLN A 355 -8.82 5.81 26.96
N PRO A 356 -9.67 6.02 28.00
CA PRO A 356 -9.60 7.19 28.86
C PRO A 356 -8.32 7.24 29.72
N PRO A 357 -7.98 8.42 30.26
CA PRO A 357 -6.77 8.61 31.07
C PRO A 357 -6.72 7.96 32.46
N GLU A 358 -7.84 7.48 33.00
CA GLU A 358 -7.92 7.00 34.39
C GLU A 358 -7.24 5.63 34.61
N PRO A 359 -6.59 5.39 35.78
CA PRO A 359 -5.86 4.15 36.04
C PRO A 359 -6.78 2.94 36.21
N GLU A 360 -6.36 1.80 35.67
CA GLU A 360 -7.06 0.49 35.59
C GLU A 360 -7.64 -0.07 36.91
N LYS A 361 -7.32 0.52 38.07
CA LYS A 361 -7.63 0.01 39.42
C LYS A 361 -8.86 0.62 40.10
N LEU A 362 -9.51 1.63 39.51
CA LEU A 362 -10.80 2.12 40.00
C LEU A 362 -11.92 1.42 39.24
N VAL A 363 -13.02 1.12 39.94
CA VAL A 363 -14.20 0.40 39.41
C VAL A 363 -14.65 1.08 38.12
N ARG A 364 -14.40 0.42 36.99
CA ARG A 364 -14.60 0.98 35.65
C ARG A 364 -16.07 1.35 35.45
N SER A 365 -16.34 2.65 35.35
CA SER A 365 -17.68 3.23 35.26
C SER A 365 -18.17 3.30 33.80
N ARG A 366 -19.47 3.58 33.61
CA ARG A 366 -20.09 3.86 32.29
C ARG A 366 -19.38 4.99 31.52
N VAL A 367 -18.75 5.89 32.27
CA VAL A 367 -17.90 7.00 31.78
C VAL A 367 -16.82 6.52 30.83
N TYR A 368 -16.29 5.31 31.03
CA TYR A 368 -15.27 4.76 30.15
C TYR A 368 -15.80 4.57 28.73
N ASP A 369 -16.98 3.95 28.58
CA ASP A 369 -17.55 3.71 27.26
C ASP A 369 -17.98 5.03 26.61
N ASN A 370 -18.42 6.02 27.40
CA ASN A 370 -18.76 7.36 26.93
C ASN A 370 -17.53 8.12 26.42
N TRP A 371 -16.36 7.99 27.07
CA TRP A 371 -15.09 8.52 26.57
C TRP A 371 -14.73 7.92 25.21
N SER A 372 -14.73 6.59 25.12
CA SER A 372 -14.42 5.90 23.87
C SER A 372 -15.42 6.26 22.75
N LEU A 373 -16.69 6.44 23.09
CA LEU A 373 -17.71 6.94 22.17
C LEU A 373 -17.44 8.38 21.72
N GLY A 374 -16.97 9.26 22.62
CA GLY A 374 -16.54 10.62 22.30
C GLY A 374 -15.41 10.68 21.29
N CYS A 375 -14.41 9.80 21.43
CA CYS A 375 -13.34 9.66 20.45
C CYS A 375 -13.89 9.26 19.08
N VAL A 376 -14.79 8.26 19.03
CA VAL A 376 -15.43 7.81 17.78
C VAL A 376 -16.27 8.93 17.16
N PHE A 377 -17.05 9.66 17.94
CA PHE A 377 -17.92 10.73 17.45
C PHE A 377 -17.12 11.91 16.91
N LEU A 378 -16.00 12.28 17.53
CA LEU A 378 -15.11 13.29 16.97
C LEU A 378 -14.56 12.86 15.60
N GLU A 379 -14.07 11.62 15.50
CA GLU A 379 -13.59 11.09 14.22
C GLU A 379 -14.68 11.08 13.14
N PHE A 380 -15.90 10.72 13.53
CA PHE A 380 -17.07 10.73 12.66
C PHE A 380 -17.45 12.17 12.24
N THR A 381 -17.39 13.16 13.14
CA THR A 381 -17.61 14.58 12.82
C THR A 381 -16.55 15.11 11.85
N ILE A 382 -15.27 14.78 12.07
CA ILE A 382 -14.18 15.12 11.14
C ILE A 382 -14.46 14.49 9.77
N TRP A 383 -14.88 13.23 9.72
CA TRP A 383 -15.20 12.56 8.47
C TRP A 383 -16.40 13.16 7.73
N ILE A 384 -17.43 13.62 8.45
CA ILE A 384 -18.57 14.35 7.85
C ILE A 384 -18.11 15.64 7.17
N VAL A 385 -17.21 16.38 7.82
CA VAL A 385 -16.73 17.68 7.33
C VAL A 385 -15.67 17.53 6.25
N GLU A 386 -14.65 16.72 6.49
CA GLU A 386 -13.38 16.68 5.73
C GLU A 386 -13.16 15.39 4.96
N GLY A 387 -14.08 14.42 5.10
CA GLY A 387 -13.92 13.07 4.55
C GLY A 387 -12.80 12.28 5.22
N TYR A 388 -12.51 11.11 4.66
CA TYR A 388 -11.55 10.16 5.18
C TYR A 388 -10.12 10.68 5.15
N ASP A 389 -9.80 11.59 4.21
CA ASP A 389 -8.49 12.22 4.13
C ASP A 389 -8.22 13.14 5.32
N GLY A 390 -9.18 13.99 5.70
CA GLY A 390 -9.07 14.85 6.89
C GLY A 390 -8.99 14.03 8.18
N LEU A 391 -9.83 13.00 8.30
CA LEU A 391 -9.76 12.04 9.42
C LEU A 391 -8.39 11.35 9.50
N SER A 392 -7.84 10.91 8.36
CA SER A 392 -6.53 10.27 8.30
C SER A 392 -5.39 11.20 8.69
N GLN A 393 -5.49 12.49 8.37
CA GLN A 393 -4.50 13.50 8.78
C GLN A 393 -4.58 13.79 10.28
N PHE A 394 -5.79 13.96 10.83
CA PHE A 394 -6.00 14.12 12.26
C PHE A 394 -5.38 12.98 13.06
N ARG A 395 -5.67 11.72 12.68
CA ARG A 395 -5.09 10.52 13.31
C ARG A 395 -3.56 10.44 13.24
N LYS A 396 -2.93 11.06 12.23
CA LYS A 396 -1.47 11.13 12.13
C LYS A 396 -0.89 12.15 13.13
N LYS A 397 -1.59 13.27 13.35
CA LYS A 397 -1.18 14.31 14.31
C LYS A 397 -1.29 13.84 15.77
N LEU A 398 -2.20 12.92 16.09
CA LEU A 398 -2.38 12.35 17.45
C LEU A 398 -1.28 11.39 17.91
N LYS A 399 -0.31 11.05 17.05
CA LYS A 399 0.74 10.08 17.39
C LYS A 399 1.75 10.67 18.37
N ASP A 400 1.89 10.03 19.52
CA ASP A 400 2.94 10.37 20.49
C ASP A 400 4.32 9.88 20.05
N LYS A 401 5.36 10.16 20.85
CA LYS A 401 6.76 9.74 20.59
C LYS A 401 6.92 8.22 20.44
N ASN A 402 5.99 7.44 20.98
CA ASN A 402 5.97 5.98 20.92
C ASN A 402 5.01 5.46 19.84
N ASN A 403 4.48 6.33 18.98
CA ASN A 403 3.60 6.01 17.86
C ASN A 403 2.21 5.49 18.28
N PHE A 404 1.81 5.68 19.55
CA PHE A 404 0.43 5.43 20.02
C PHE A 404 -0.44 6.66 19.73
N LYS A 405 -1.71 6.45 19.35
CA LYS A 405 -2.63 7.57 19.10
C LYS A 405 -3.48 7.79 20.34
N ARG A 406 -3.17 8.76 21.19
CA ARG A 406 -3.97 9.02 22.39
C ARG A 406 -4.79 10.30 22.24
N PHE A 407 -6.06 10.25 22.63
CA PHE A 407 -6.94 11.43 22.70
C PHE A 407 -6.71 12.26 23.97
N TRP A 408 -5.81 11.83 24.85
CA TRP A 408 -5.41 12.53 26.07
C TRP A 408 -3.89 12.54 26.24
N ALA A 409 -3.38 13.48 27.04
CA ALA A 409 -1.98 13.60 27.43
C ALA A 409 -1.87 14.05 28.90
N TYR A 410 -0.71 13.90 29.52
CA TYR A 410 -0.46 14.45 30.84
C TYR A 410 -0.11 15.95 30.74
N GLY A 411 -0.85 16.79 31.46
CA GLY A 411 -0.63 18.23 31.56
C GLY A 411 0.50 18.60 32.51
N ALA A 412 0.68 19.90 32.76
CA ALA A 412 1.81 20.43 33.54
C ALA A 412 1.87 19.95 35.00
N GLU A 413 0.75 19.51 35.57
CA GLU A 413 0.64 18.99 36.94
C GLU A 413 0.54 17.45 37.00
N ASP A 414 0.89 16.74 35.93
CA ASP A 414 0.71 15.28 35.80
C ASP A 414 -0.77 14.83 35.90
N VAL A 415 -1.68 15.78 35.73
CA VAL A 415 -3.12 15.54 35.60
C VAL A 415 -3.42 15.22 34.14
N PRO A 416 -4.17 14.16 33.85
CA PRO A 416 -4.53 13.86 32.48
C PRO A 416 -5.55 14.86 31.92
N GLU A 417 -5.29 15.34 30.70
CA GLU A 417 -6.11 16.30 29.98
C GLU A 417 -6.36 15.82 28.54
N VAL A 418 -7.38 16.36 27.88
CA VAL A 418 -7.62 16.13 26.44
C VAL A 418 -6.41 16.63 25.64
N HIS A 419 -5.96 15.82 24.68
CA HIS A 419 -4.72 16.08 23.96
C HIS A 419 -4.82 17.39 23.14
N HIS A 420 -3.78 18.23 23.13
CA HIS A 420 -3.81 19.56 22.48
C HIS A 420 -4.25 19.53 21.00
N VAL A 421 -3.82 18.53 20.22
CA VAL A 421 -4.28 18.32 18.83
C VAL A 421 -5.79 18.06 18.72
N VAL A 422 -6.38 17.39 19.71
CA VAL A 422 -7.84 17.18 19.79
C VAL A 422 -8.54 18.52 20.00
N LEU A 423 -8.04 19.34 20.94
CA LEU A 423 -8.58 20.67 21.23
C LEU A 423 -8.45 21.61 20.01
N GLU A 424 -7.29 21.65 19.36
CA GLU A 424 -7.06 22.42 18.13
C GLU A 424 -8.04 22.00 17.04
N LYS A 425 -8.25 20.69 16.86
CA LYS A 425 -9.20 20.17 15.87
C LYS A 425 -10.65 20.53 16.19
N MET A 426 -11.04 20.48 17.46
CA MET A 426 -12.36 20.93 17.90
C MET A 426 -12.58 22.42 17.61
N ASP A 427 -11.57 23.25 17.84
CA ASP A 427 -11.62 24.68 17.52
C ASP A 427 -11.67 24.98 16.03
N GLU A 428 -10.97 24.19 15.20
CA GLU A 428 -11.11 24.23 13.74
C GLU A 428 -12.56 23.92 13.33
N LEU A 429 -13.12 22.81 13.84
CA LEU A 429 -14.49 22.38 13.52
C LEU A 429 -15.55 23.42 13.94
N ARG A 430 -15.37 24.12 15.07
CA ARG A 430 -16.28 25.21 15.51
C ARG A 430 -16.31 26.40 14.55
N LYS A 431 -15.22 26.61 13.80
CA LYS A 431 -15.05 27.73 12.86
C LYS A 431 -15.43 27.36 11.42
N GLU A 432 -15.73 26.10 11.15
CA GLU A 432 -16.03 25.62 9.80
C GLU A 432 -17.36 26.17 9.26
N ALA A 433 -17.29 27.21 8.45
CA ALA A 433 -18.43 27.68 7.65
C ALA A 433 -18.47 26.93 6.31
N PRO A 434 -19.62 26.42 5.84
CA PRO A 434 -20.99 26.74 6.29
C PRO A 434 -21.60 25.79 7.32
N LEU A 435 -20.88 24.76 7.79
CA LEU A 435 -21.44 23.70 8.66
C LEU A 435 -21.39 24.02 10.17
N ALA A 436 -21.04 25.25 10.55
CA ALA A 436 -20.91 25.69 11.94
C ALA A 436 -22.18 25.42 12.79
N TYR A 437 -23.37 25.42 12.18
CA TYR A 437 -24.63 25.09 12.87
C TYR A 437 -24.69 23.64 13.36
N LEU A 438 -23.96 22.73 12.70
CA LEU A 438 -23.87 21.30 13.02
C LEU A 438 -22.62 21.02 13.85
N THR A 439 -21.46 21.54 13.43
CA THR A 439 -20.17 21.20 14.03
C THR A 439 -20.01 21.79 15.44
N ARG A 440 -20.52 23.00 15.71
CA ARG A 440 -20.47 23.60 17.05
C ARG A 440 -21.20 22.76 18.10
N PRO A 441 -22.51 22.47 17.97
CA PRO A 441 -23.20 21.69 18.99
C PRO A 441 -22.69 20.24 19.08
N MET A 442 -22.21 19.64 17.98
CA MET A 442 -21.53 18.33 18.03
C MET A 442 -20.25 18.36 18.86
N VAL A 443 -19.38 19.36 18.64
CA VAL A 443 -18.15 19.53 19.40
C VAL A 443 -18.45 19.83 20.87
N ASP A 444 -19.45 20.67 21.16
CA ASP A 444 -19.84 21.00 22.53
C ASP A 444 -20.35 19.75 23.28
N LEU A 445 -21.16 18.89 22.64
CA LEU A 445 -21.56 17.59 23.19
C LEU A 445 -20.33 16.71 23.50
N ILE A 446 -19.39 16.60 22.55
CA ILE A 446 -18.21 15.75 22.71
C ILE A 446 -17.34 16.26 23.86
N GLU A 447 -17.05 17.56 23.91
CA GLU A 447 -16.17 18.17 24.92
C GLU A 447 -16.79 18.12 26.32
N THR A 448 -18.09 18.41 26.44
CA THR A 448 -18.72 18.59 27.76
C THR A 448 -19.28 17.30 28.36
N LYS A 449 -19.60 16.28 27.55
CA LYS A 449 -20.29 15.06 28.01
C LYS A 449 -19.60 13.74 27.68
N LEU A 450 -18.76 13.69 26.64
CA LEU A 450 -18.11 12.44 26.21
C LEU A 450 -16.62 12.39 26.60
N LEU A 451 -15.82 13.40 26.25
CA LEU A 451 -14.38 13.48 26.52
C LEU A 451 -14.04 14.19 27.85
N ILE A 452 -14.70 13.79 28.94
CA ILE A 452 -14.45 14.36 30.27
C ILE A 452 -13.24 13.65 30.92
N ALA A 453 -12.16 14.40 31.18
CA ALA A 453 -10.99 13.88 31.88
C ALA A 453 -11.10 14.13 33.40
N GLY A 454 -11.05 13.06 34.21
CA GLY A 454 -11.01 13.13 35.68
C GLY A 454 -12.38 13.04 36.40
N ASN A 455 -12.37 13.29 37.72
CA ASN A 455 -13.49 13.08 38.65
C ASN A 455 -14.70 14.05 38.52
N THR A 456 -14.84 14.78 37.41
CA THR A 456 -15.90 15.79 37.19
C THR A 456 -17.16 15.22 36.55
N TYR A 457 -17.25 13.91 36.35
CA TYR A 457 -18.41 13.25 35.76
C TYR A 457 -19.67 13.40 36.62
N ASN A 458 -20.73 13.96 36.03
CA ASN A 458 -22.06 14.02 36.63
C ASN A 458 -22.98 12.97 35.98
N PRO A 459 -23.40 11.91 36.70
CA PRO A 459 -24.30 10.87 36.17
C PRO A 459 -25.64 11.40 35.66
N SER A 460 -26.10 12.57 36.12
CA SER A 460 -27.36 13.17 35.63
C SER A 460 -27.26 13.67 34.19
N GLU A 461 -26.06 13.90 33.66
CA GLU A 461 -25.83 14.37 32.28
C GLU A 461 -25.80 13.21 31.26
N GLU A 462 -25.65 11.95 31.70
CA GLU A 462 -25.61 10.75 30.83
C GLU A 462 -26.90 10.57 30.01
N HIS A 463 -28.06 10.93 30.58
CA HIS A 463 -29.35 10.80 29.92
C HIS A 463 -29.60 11.88 28.85
N ARG A 464 -28.78 12.94 28.83
CA ARG A 464 -28.94 14.07 27.89
C ARG A 464 -28.20 13.88 26.57
N ILE A 465 -27.28 12.92 26.47
CA ILE A 465 -26.53 12.65 25.22
C ILE A 465 -27.48 12.36 24.06
N LEU A 466 -28.53 11.55 24.30
CA LEU A 466 -29.55 11.24 23.29
C LEU A 466 -30.42 12.45 22.94
N GLU A 467 -30.75 13.29 23.93
CA GLU A 467 -31.53 14.52 23.73
C GLU A 467 -30.75 15.54 22.89
N ASP A 468 -29.46 15.76 23.21
CA ASP A 468 -28.59 16.68 22.48
C ASP A 468 -28.41 16.23 21.02
N LEU A 469 -28.16 14.95 20.77
CA LEU A 469 -28.05 14.41 19.41
C LEU A 469 -29.39 14.56 18.64
N ALA A 470 -30.51 14.34 19.31
CA ALA A 470 -31.83 14.55 18.72
C ALA A 470 -32.08 16.04 18.40
N ASP A 471 -31.63 16.96 19.25
CA ASP A 471 -31.71 18.40 19.02
C ASP A 471 -30.85 18.84 17.82
N ILE A 472 -29.63 18.32 17.71
CA ILE A 472 -28.74 18.55 16.57
C ILE A 472 -29.40 18.05 15.28
N LYS A 473 -30.00 16.84 15.31
CA LYS A 473 -30.74 16.30 14.17
C LYS A 473 -31.93 17.19 13.79
N ARG A 474 -32.77 17.58 14.76
CA ARG A 474 -33.91 18.48 14.53
C ARG A 474 -33.48 19.82 13.93
N LEU A 475 -32.37 20.39 14.39
CA LEU A 475 -31.81 21.62 13.86
C LEU A 475 -31.36 21.45 12.40
N HIS A 476 -30.66 20.35 12.08
CA HIS A 476 -30.26 20.04 10.71
C HIS A 476 -31.46 19.83 9.77
N GLU A 477 -32.49 19.09 10.21
CA GLU A 477 -33.73 18.90 9.45
C GLU A 477 -34.49 20.21 9.22
N LYS A 478 -34.42 21.16 10.16
CA LYS A 478 -35.02 22.50 10.00
C LYS A 478 -34.27 23.32 8.96
N ILE A 479 -32.94 23.41 9.05
CA ILE A 479 -32.09 24.17 8.11
C ILE A 479 -32.16 23.59 6.69
N SER A 480 -32.23 22.26 6.56
CA SER A 480 -32.35 21.58 5.26
C SER A 480 -33.72 21.83 4.60
N ARG A 481 -34.77 22.11 5.38
CA ARG A 481 -36.12 22.44 4.87
C ARG A 481 -36.27 23.92 4.52
N ASP A 482 -35.76 24.81 5.36
CA ASP A 482 -36.05 26.25 5.30
C ASP A 482 -34.96 27.06 4.55
N GLY A 483 -33.80 26.46 4.24
CA GLY A 483 -32.63 27.15 3.71
C GLY A 483 -31.86 27.93 4.79
N PRO A 484 -30.58 28.28 4.57
CA PRO A 484 -29.80 29.01 5.58
C PRO A 484 -30.38 30.42 5.79
N GLU A 485 -30.81 30.73 7.02
CA GLU A 485 -31.23 32.09 7.39
C GLU A 485 -30.07 33.08 7.17
N PRO A 486 -30.32 34.26 6.57
CA PRO A 486 -29.29 35.29 6.44
C PRO A 486 -28.82 35.75 7.82
N PRO A 487 -27.51 36.02 8.02
CA PRO A 487 -27.00 36.40 9.34
C PRO A 487 -27.66 37.69 9.82
N GLN A 488 -28.31 37.62 11.00
CA GLN A 488 -28.77 38.82 11.70
C GLN A 488 -27.55 39.62 12.16
N ALA A 489 -27.46 40.86 11.68
CA ALA A 489 -26.48 41.83 12.14
C ALA A 489 -26.76 42.20 13.60
N THR A 490 -25.81 41.93 14.49
CA THR A 490 -25.73 42.58 15.80
C THR A 490 -24.60 43.60 15.78
N ASP A 491 -25.01 44.85 15.94
CA ASP A 491 -24.20 46.05 16.14
C ASP A 491 -23.08 45.86 17.18
N GLN A 492 -21.89 46.39 16.88
CA GLN A 492 -21.24 47.44 17.66
C GLN A 492 -19.97 47.97 16.94
N ASN A 493 -20.11 49.17 16.35
CA ASN A 493 -19.24 50.36 16.45
C ASN A 493 -17.78 50.13 16.93
N GLN A 494 -16.72 50.71 16.33
CA GLN A 494 -16.58 52.13 15.95
C GLN A 494 -15.29 52.35 15.11
N GLN A 495 -15.39 53.19 14.07
CA GLN A 495 -14.40 54.17 13.56
C GLN A 495 -13.02 53.70 13.06
N ASP A 496 -12.43 54.19 11.97
CA ASP A 496 -12.75 55.25 11.00
C ASP A 496 -11.77 55.07 9.82
N GLY A 497 -12.13 55.52 8.62
CA GLY A 497 -11.13 55.92 7.62
C GLY A 497 -11.21 55.33 6.20
N SER A 498 -12.23 55.76 5.44
CA SER A 498 -12.18 56.17 4.02
C SER A 498 -11.08 55.55 3.12
N SER A 499 -11.44 54.61 2.24
CA SER A 499 -11.80 54.85 0.83
C SER A 499 -10.64 54.92 -0.16
N THR A 500 -10.54 53.93 -1.05
CA THR A 500 -10.60 54.13 -2.52
C THR A 500 -10.84 52.82 -3.25
N SER A 501 -11.66 52.94 -4.28
CA SER A 501 -12.20 51.97 -5.23
C SER A 501 -11.17 51.31 -6.15
N MET A 502 -11.48 50.11 -6.64
CA MET A 502 -11.56 49.68 -8.05
C MET A 502 -11.32 48.17 -8.12
N ASP A 503 -12.38 47.39 -8.34
CA ASP A 503 -12.86 46.91 -9.64
C ASP A 503 -12.15 45.65 -10.14
N GLN A 504 -12.98 44.61 -10.29
CA GLN A 504 -12.97 43.60 -11.35
C GLN A 504 -11.65 42.91 -11.70
N GLU A 505 -11.57 41.61 -11.40
CA GLU A 505 -11.58 40.61 -12.47
C GLU A 505 -11.97 39.22 -11.93
N ARG A 506 -13.18 38.79 -12.28
CA ARG A 506 -13.56 37.37 -12.32
C ARG A 506 -12.85 36.76 -13.52
N ASN A 507 -11.91 35.85 -13.29
CA ASN A 507 -11.62 34.81 -14.25
C ASN A 507 -11.60 33.45 -13.56
N GLY A 508 -12.53 32.61 -14.02
CA GLY A 508 -12.75 31.27 -13.49
C GLY A 508 -11.54 30.38 -13.76
N ILE A 509 -11.13 29.66 -12.72
CA ILE A 509 -10.29 28.48 -12.89
C ILE A 509 -11.13 27.30 -12.40
N SER A 510 -11.60 26.53 -13.37
CA SER A 510 -12.07 25.16 -13.18
C SER A 510 -10.95 24.37 -12.50
N ASN A 511 -11.15 24.02 -11.22
CA ASN A 511 -10.27 23.07 -10.53
C ASN A 511 -10.53 21.65 -11.06
N LYS A 512 -9.94 21.34 -12.23
CA LYS A 512 -9.64 19.96 -12.62
C LYS A 512 -8.56 19.44 -11.69
N HIS A 513 -8.88 18.52 -10.78
CA HIS A 513 -7.87 17.73 -10.08
C HIS A 513 -7.04 16.95 -11.09
N THR A 514 -5.89 17.53 -11.43
CA THR A 514 -4.79 16.86 -12.15
C THR A 514 -3.62 16.77 -11.18
N THR A 515 -3.74 15.94 -10.14
CA THR A 515 -2.57 15.56 -9.34
C THR A 515 -1.80 14.51 -10.15
N LYS A 516 -0.92 14.97 -11.06
CA LYS A 516 0.13 14.13 -11.66
C LYS A 516 1.28 14.04 -10.66
N LEU A 517 1.99 12.91 -10.62
CA LEU A 517 3.32 12.83 -10.03
C LEU A 517 4.22 13.79 -10.85
N LYS A 518 4.32 15.04 -10.43
CA LYS A 518 4.88 16.10 -11.27
C LYS A 518 6.40 16.01 -11.30
N ASP A 519 6.95 16.10 -12.50
CA ASP A 519 8.38 16.30 -12.72
C ASP A 519 8.71 17.80 -12.64
N GLU A 520 8.56 18.36 -11.42
CA GLU A 520 8.84 19.77 -11.14
C GLU A 520 10.05 19.85 -10.19
N TRP A 521 11.12 20.52 -10.65
CA TRP A 521 12.34 20.72 -9.87
C TRP A 521 12.25 22.00 -9.04
N GLN A 522 12.38 21.85 -7.73
CA GLN A 522 12.54 22.95 -6.79
C GLN A 522 14.03 23.18 -6.53
N ASN A 523 14.42 24.45 -6.44
CA ASN A 523 15.79 24.86 -6.16
C ASN A 523 15.79 25.92 -5.05
N THR A 524 16.33 25.57 -3.88
CA THR A 524 16.37 26.42 -2.69
C THR A 524 17.78 26.43 -2.09
N THR A 525 18.00 27.23 -1.05
CA THR A 525 19.27 27.24 -0.30
C THR A 525 18.98 27.33 1.19
N ASP A 526 19.54 26.40 1.97
CA ASP A 526 19.58 26.53 3.44
C ASP A 526 20.68 27.53 3.80
N ARG A 527 20.26 28.75 4.14
CA ARG A 527 21.17 29.89 4.40
C ARG A 527 22.04 29.64 5.64
N THR A 528 21.51 28.95 6.66
CA THR A 528 22.25 28.67 7.90
C THR A 528 23.36 27.66 7.62
N LEU A 529 23.02 26.56 6.95
CA LEU A 529 24.00 25.57 6.54
C LEU A 529 25.04 26.15 5.58
N ALA A 530 24.59 26.93 4.58
CA ALA A 530 25.49 27.51 3.58
C ALA A 530 26.55 28.42 4.24
N ASN A 531 26.14 29.26 5.19
CA ASN A 531 27.06 30.10 5.96
C ASN A 531 28.04 29.26 6.79
N GLN A 532 27.59 28.18 7.41
CA GLN A 532 28.46 27.25 8.15
C GLN A 532 29.51 26.63 7.23
N ILE A 533 29.10 26.07 6.10
CA ILE A 533 30.01 25.42 5.14
C ILE A 533 31.01 26.44 4.57
N ILE A 534 30.57 27.64 4.20
CA ILE A 534 31.46 28.71 3.72
C ILE A 534 32.52 29.07 4.77
N SER A 535 32.14 29.08 6.06
CA SER A 535 33.08 29.31 7.16
C SER A 535 34.13 28.20 7.24
N GLU A 536 33.72 26.93 7.15
CA GLU A 536 34.61 25.76 7.18
C GLU A 536 35.57 25.70 5.99
N LEU A 537 35.11 26.07 4.79
CA LEU A 537 35.93 26.11 3.57
C LEU A 537 36.90 27.30 3.56
N GLY A 538 36.58 28.36 4.31
CA GLY A 538 37.29 29.62 4.31
C GLY A 538 36.93 30.48 3.09
N TRP A 539 36.02 31.44 3.29
CA TRP A 539 35.49 32.34 2.25
C TRP A 539 36.52 32.89 1.24
N PRO A 540 37.73 33.35 1.65
CA PRO A 540 38.71 33.86 0.70
C PRO A 540 39.17 32.87 -0.38
N SER A 541 39.04 31.57 -0.13
CA SER A 541 39.46 30.51 -1.07
C SER A 541 38.39 30.11 -2.10
N VAL A 542 37.13 30.51 -1.86
CA VAL A 542 35.95 30.10 -2.64
C VAL A 542 35.13 31.30 -3.15
N ARG A 543 35.71 32.50 -3.09
CA ARG A 543 35.15 33.73 -3.67
C ARG A 543 35.98 34.22 -4.85
N PRO A 544 35.39 34.88 -5.86
CA PRO A 544 36.11 35.51 -6.95
C PRO A 544 37.04 36.62 -6.43
N PRO A 545 38.09 36.98 -7.20
CA PRO A 545 38.94 38.11 -6.86
C PRO A 545 38.13 39.40 -6.68
N PRO A 546 38.54 40.33 -5.79
CA PRO A 546 37.80 41.55 -5.50
C PRO A 546 37.82 42.60 -6.63
N GLU A 547 38.41 42.29 -7.79
CA GLU A 547 38.44 43.22 -8.92
C GLU A 547 37.01 43.45 -9.46
N PRO A 548 36.55 44.70 -9.57
CA PRO A 548 35.22 45.00 -10.06
C PRO A 548 35.09 44.60 -11.54
N SER A 549 34.01 43.91 -11.87
CA SER A 549 33.71 43.57 -13.26
C SER A 549 33.39 44.82 -14.06
N VAL A 550 33.78 44.85 -15.35
CA VAL A 550 33.39 45.94 -16.25
C VAL A 550 31.93 45.76 -16.65
N LEU A 551 31.07 46.71 -16.25
CA LEU A 551 29.62 46.68 -16.48
C LEU A 551 29.16 47.91 -17.27
N CYS A 552 28.12 47.75 -18.10
CA CYS A 552 27.41 48.88 -18.69
C CYS A 552 26.40 49.47 -17.69
N GLU A 553 25.90 50.68 -17.96
CA GLU A 553 24.97 51.40 -17.08
C GLU A 553 23.73 50.57 -16.69
N ILE A 554 23.10 49.89 -17.66
CA ILE A 554 21.92 49.03 -17.42
C ILE A 554 22.26 47.89 -16.46
N CYS A 555 23.37 47.18 -16.69
CA CYS A 555 23.80 46.07 -15.85
C CYS A 555 24.24 46.52 -14.44
N ASN A 556 24.77 47.75 -14.32
CA ASN A 556 25.21 48.31 -13.04
C ASN A 556 24.05 48.83 -12.17
N ASN A 557 22.94 49.22 -12.80
CA ASN A 557 21.76 49.77 -12.11
C ASN A 557 20.70 48.70 -11.75
N TRP A 558 21.01 47.42 -11.91
CA TRP A 558 20.11 46.33 -11.55
C TRP A 558 19.84 46.28 -10.03
N ASN A 559 18.58 46.09 -9.64
CA ASN A 559 18.17 45.93 -8.25
C ASN A 559 18.06 44.44 -7.88
N PRO A 560 18.84 43.93 -6.91
CA PRO A 560 18.80 42.53 -6.50
C PRO A 560 17.56 42.09 -5.71
N GLU A 561 16.78 43.06 -5.21
CA GLU A 561 15.57 42.83 -4.42
C GLU A 561 14.34 42.62 -5.30
N THR A 562 14.39 42.96 -6.59
CA THR A 562 13.27 42.76 -7.51
C THR A 562 13.29 41.35 -8.11
N PRO A 563 12.18 40.58 -8.04
CA PRO A 563 12.11 39.24 -8.60
C PRO A 563 12.04 39.23 -10.14
N ILE A 564 11.73 40.37 -10.75
CA ILE A 564 11.68 40.55 -12.19
C ILE A 564 12.80 41.50 -12.61
N TRP A 565 13.52 41.13 -13.66
CA TRP A 565 14.50 41.99 -14.30
C TRP A 565 14.16 42.17 -15.77
N GLU A 566 13.61 43.33 -16.10
CA GLU A 566 13.42 43.79 -17.46
C GLU A 566 14.75 44.37 -17.97
N LEU A 567 15.43 43.63 -18.85
CA LEU A 567 16.76 44.03 -19.32
C LEU A 567 16.70 45.25 -20.25
N GLY A 568 15.51 45.51 -20.83
CA GLY A 568 15.30 46.57 -21.80
C GLY A 568 16.13 46.40 -23.07
N ARG A 569 16.57 45.17 -23.37
CA ARG A 569 17.39 44.83 -24.54
C ARG A 569 16.90 43.58 -25.22
N ASP A 570 17.03 43.54 -26.54
CA ASP A 570 16.90 42.31 -27.32
C ASP A 570 18.23 41.53 -27.42
N ILE A 571 18.20 40.38 -28.09
CA ILE A 571 19.38 39.52 -28.25
C ILE A 571 20.52 40.17 -29.07
N ASP A 572 20.21 41.06 -30.01
CA ASP A 572 21.21 41.75 -30.85
C ASP A 572 21.89 42.90 -30.09
N GLU A 573 21.13 43.65 -29.30
CA GLU A 573 21.62 44.66 -28.36
C GLU A 573 22.48 44.05 -27.26
N LEU A 574 22.09 42.87 -26.76
CA LEU A 574 22.89 42.12 -25.82
C LEU A 574 24.22 41.67 -26.44
N LYS A 575 24.18 41.19 -27.69
CA LYS A 575 25.38 40.82 -28.46
C LYS A 575 26.33 41.99 -28.65
N ARG A 576 25.84 43.18 -28.98
CA ARG A 576 26.67 44.42 -29.02
C ARG A 576 27.25 44.75 -27.65
N GLY A 577 26.44 44.66 -26.59
CA GLY A 577 26.86 44.93 -25.21
C GLY A 577 27.96 44.00 -24.69
N SER A 578 27.97 42.73 -25.14
CA SER A 578 28.95 41.71 -24.70
C SER A 578 30.42 42.04 -24.98
N GLN A 579 30.68 42.97 -25.91
CA GLN A 579 32.03 43.43 -26.25
C GLN A 579 32.65 44.29 -25.14
N ALA A 580 31.81 45.02 -24.39
CA ALA A 580 32.25 46.00 -23.39
C ALA A 580 31.71 45.75 -21.97
N CYS A 581 30.74 44.85 -21.80
CA CYS A 581 30.13 44.52 -20.50
C CYS A 581 30.25 43.03 -20.21
N SER A 582 30.85 42.70 -19.07
CA SER A 582 31.06 41.33 -18.60
C SER A 582 29.73 40.62 -18.31
N LEU A 583 28.75 41.32 -17.73
CA LEU A 583 27.42 40.76 -17.47
C LEU A 583 26.62 40.53 -18.76
N CYS A 584 26.70 41.44 -19.74
CA CYS A 584 26.10 41.23 -21.05
C CYS A 584 26.70 40.00 -21.75
N ARG A 585 28.01 39.76 -21.58
CA ARG A 585 28.68 38.57 -22.13
C ARG A 585 28.19 37.29 -21.48
N LEU A 586 28.10 37.25 -20.15
CA LEU A 586 27.57 36.11 -19.40
C LEU A 586 26.10 35.83 -19.79
N LEU A 587 25.25 36.86 -19.82
CA LEU A 587 23.86 36.76 -20.26
C LEU A 587 23.75 36.22 -21.69
N LEU A 588 24.55 36.73 -22.63
CA LEU A 588 24.56 36.27 -24.02
C LEU A 588 24.93 34.79 -24.13
N GLN A 589 25.93 34.34 -23.37
CA GLN A 589 26.32 32.93 -23.33
C GLN A 589 25.17 32.06 -22.80
N CYS A 590 24.54 32.46 -21.70
CA CYS A 590 23.42 31.71 -21.10
C CYS A 590 22.17 31.69 -22.00
N LEU A 591 21.94 32.74 -22.79
CA LEU A 591 20.79 32.88 -23.68
C LEU A 591 21.05 32.32 -25.09
N SER A 592 22.26 31.89 -25.41
CA SER A 592 22.64 31.44 -26.75
C SER A 592 21.84 30.22 -27.25
N SER A 593 21.31 29.41 -26.34
CA SER A 593 20.44 28.26 -26.65
C SER A 593 18.95 28.56 -26.58
N ALA A 594 18.56 29.79 -26.22
CA ALA A 594 17.16 30.20 -26.19
C ALA A 594 16.71 30.65 -27.58
N ASP A 595 15.49 30.25 -27.98
CA ASP A 595 14.89 30.60 -29.28
C ASP A 595 14.31 32.03 -29.25
N LEU A 596 15.16 33.01 -28.94
CA LEU A 596 14.80 34.43 -28.84
C LEU A 596 14.87 35.11 -30.22
N LYS A 597 13.84 35.87 -30.55
CA LYS A 597 13.78 36.62 -31.81
C LYS A 597 14.44 38.00 -31.67
N SER A 598 15.03 38.48 -32.76
CA SER A 598 15.49 39.86 -32.87
C SER A 598 14.32 40.82 -32.65
N GLY A 599 14.52 41.90 -31.87
CA GLY A 599 13.49 42.85 -31.46
C GLY A 599 12.62 42.46 -30.25
N GLU A 600 12.75 41.23 -29.72
CA GLU A 600 12.04 40.81 -28.51
C GLU A 600 12.83 41.18 -27.26
N LEU A 601 12.23 42.02 -26.39
CA LEU A 601 12.88 42.46 -25.15
C LEU A 601 12.99 41.31 -24.15
N ILE A 602 14.17 41.17 -23.56
CA ILE A 602 14.48 40.10 -22.61
C ILE A 602 14.00 40.49 -21.21
N THR A 603 13.15 39.63 -20.63
CA THR A 603 12.74 39.71 -19.23
C THR A 603 13.12 38.43 -18.50
N LEU A 604 13.71 38.58 -17.33
CA LEU A 604 14.12 37.47 -16.47
C LEU A 604 13.29 37.45 -15.19
N PHE A 605 12.95 36.25 -14.72
CA PHE A 605 12.11 36.00 -13.56
C PHE A 605 12.85 35.15 -12.54
N ARG A 606 12.72 35.50 -11.26
CA ARG A 606 13.23 34.75 -10.11
C ARG A 606 12.10 34.54 -9.11
N GLU A 607 11.91 33.30 -8.67
CA GLU A 607 11.01 32.99 -7.55
C GLU A 607 11.65 33.44 -6.23
N GLU A 608 10.83 33.87 -5.27
CA GLU A 608 11.30 34.48 -4.01
C GLU A 608 12.27 33.58 -3.20
N GLN A 609 12.14 32.26 -3.32
CA GLN A 609 13.00 31.28 -2.64
C GLN A 609 14.11 30.68 -3.51
N SER A 610 14.17 31.04 -4.79
CA SER A 610 15.16 30.53 -5.75
C SER A 610 16.30 31.54 -5.94
N HIS A 611 17.54 31.05 -6.04
CA HIS A 611 18.69 31.89 -6.41
C HIS A 611 18.91 32.00 -7.92
N GLY A 612 18.02 31.43 -8.74
CA GLY A 612 18.20 31.34 -10.20
C GLY A 612 17.19 32.18 -11.01
N PHE A 613 17.68 33.03 -11.90
CA PHE A 613 16.87 33.69 -12.93
C PHE A 613 16.52 32.76 -14.09
N ARG A 614 15.30 32.88 -14.63
CA ARG A 614 14.73 32.08 -15.74
C ARG A 614 14.09 33.01 -16.79
N LEU A 615 13.99 32.54 -18.04
CA LEU A 615 13.25 33.25 -19.11
C LEU A 615 11.73 33.09 -19.02
N SER A 616 11.26 32.00 -18.42
CA SER A 616 9.84 31.71 -18.26
C SER A 616 9.59 30.99 -16.93
N SER A 617 8.35 30.98 -16.47
CA SER A 617 7.95 30.35 -15.20
C SER A 617 8.23 28.84 -15.14
N GLN A 618 8.41 28.18 -16.29
CA GLN A 618 8.64 26.73 -16.41
C GLN A 618 10.00 26.41 -17.08
N GLY A 619 10.84 27.41 -17.35
CA GLY A 619 12.14 27.24 -18.00
C GLY A 619 13.28 26.91 -17.02
N PRO A 620 14.42 26.38 -17.50
CA PRO A 620 15.59 26.13 -16.66
C PRO A 620 16.18 27.44 -16.13
N SER A 621 16.84 27.37 -14.97
CA SER A 621 17.62 28.49 -14.44
C SER A 621 18.82 28.78 -15.35
N LEU A 622 19.05 30.06 -15.63
CA LEU A 622 20.08 30.56 -16.54
C LEU A 622 21.25 31.17 -15.78
N ILE A 623 20.95 32.01 -14.79
CA ILE A 623 21.93 32.71 -13.96
C ILE A 623 21.60 32.48 -12.50
N SER A 624 22.61 32.10 -11.72
CA SER A 624 22.55 31.99 -10.26
C SER A 624 23.13 33.25 -9.62
N LEU A 625 22.53 33.67 -8.50
CA LEU A 625 22.94 34.84 -7.72
C LEU A 625 23.42 34.41 -6.33
N TYR A 626 24.56 34.94 -5.90
CA TYR A 626 25.09 34.70 -4.55
C TYR A 626 25.52 35.99 -3.89
N SER A 627 25.31 36.09 -2.58
CA SER A 627 25.83 37.16 -1.73
C SER A 627 27.01 36.70 -0.88
N ASP A 628 27.74 37.66 -0.29
CA ASP A 628 28.71 37.38 0.77
C ASP A 628 28.03 36.73 2.00
N PRO A 629 28.71 35.84 2.75
CA PRO A 629 28.19 35.31 4.00
C PRO A 629 28.04 36.44 5.05
N GLY A 630 26.89 36.49 5.74
CA GLY A 630 26.64 37.48 6.81
C GLY A 630 25.18 37.94 6.95
N PRO A 631 24.89 39.01 7.73
CA PRO A 631 23.52 39.41 8.08
C PRO A 631 22.64 39.77 6.88
N ALA A 632 23.20 40.40 5.84
CA ALA A 632 22.47 40.73 4.61
C ALA A 632 22.03 39.46 3.85
N SER A 633 22.77 38.37 3.99
CA SER A 633 22.45 37.06 3.42
C SER A 633 21.39 36.29 4.21
N GLU A 634 20.88 36.82 5.33
CA GLU A 634 19.74 36.24 6.08
C GLU A 634 18.40 36.81 5.61
N ASP A 635 18.41 37.97 4.94
CA ASP A 635 17.23 38.60 4.34
C ASP A 635 16.72 37.75 3.16
N ARG A 636 15.48 37.28 3.25
CA ARG A 636 14.84 36.45 2.21
C ARG A 636 14.64 37.18 0.89
N SER A 637 14.52 38.51 0.91
CA SER A 637 14.39 39.33 -0.30
C SER A 637 15.71 39.49 -1.08
N TYR A 638 16.84 39.14 -0.43
CA TYR A 638 18.19 39.27 -0.98
C TYR A 638 18.74 37.91 -1.43
N PRO A 639 19.65 37.82 -2.43
CA PRO A 639 20.25 36.55 -2.84
C PRO A 639 20.90 35.78 -1.68
N PRO A 640 20.77 34.45 -1.62
CA PRO A 640 21.37 33.64 -0.56
C PRO A 640 22.90 33.57 -0.67
N PRO A 641 23.59 33.16 0.41
CA PRO A 641 25.01 32.85 0.32
C PRO A 641 25.21 31.55 -0.48
N GLY A 642 26.33 31.43 -1.18
CA GLY A 642 26.67 30.23 -1.97
C GLY A 642 28.11 30.26 -2.45
N LEU A 643 28.48 29.29 -3.31
CA LEU A 643 29.83 29.20 -3.88
C LEU A 643 29.89 29.71 -5.32
N PRO A 644 30.20 31.00 -5.54
CA PRO A 644 30.49 31.53 -6.88
C PRO A 644 31.70 30.84 -7.52
N LEU A 645 32.76 30.56 -6.74
CA LEU A 645 33.89 29.75 -7.15
C LEU A 645 33.82 28.38 -6.45
N LEU A 646 33.71 27.30 -7.23
CA LEU A 646 33.65 25.95 -6.68
C LEU A 646 35.04 25.48 -6.23
N PRO A 647 35.15 24.64 -5.18
CA PRO A 647 36.41 24.05 -4.78
C PRO A 647 37.11 23.31 -5.93
N SER A 648 38.43 23.43 -6.01
CA SER A 648 39.17 22.72 -7.06
C SER A 648 39.02 21.19 -6.92
N PRO A 649 38.92 20.43 -8.03
CA PRO A 649 38.93 18.98 -8.03
C PRO A 649 39.98 18.34 -7.12
N ALA A 650 39.56 17.41 -6.26
CA ALA A 650 40.40 16.68 -5.32
C ALA A 650 41.24 17.56 -4.37
N SER A 651 40.82 18.82 -4.14
CA SER A 651 41.43 19.73 -3.18
C SER A 651 40.96 19.43 -1.75
N PRO A 652 41.73 19.88 -0.72
CA PRO A 652 41.28 19.80 0.66
C PRO A 652 39.91 20.44 0.89
N GLN A 653 39.62 21.57 0.23
CA GLN A 653 38.33 22.26 0.31
C GLN A 653 37.19 21.40 -0.26
N GLN A 654 37.41 20.71 -1.38
CA GLN A 654 36.38 19.83 -1.93
C GLN A 654 36.08 18.68 -0.97
N PHE A 655 37.11 18.03 -0.41
CA PHE A 655 36.90 16.96 0.56
C PHE A 655 36.28 17.45 1.87
N GLN A 656 36.62 18.67 2.31
CA GLN A 656 35.95 19.30 3.45
C GLN A 656 34.45 19.47 3.17
N LEU A 657 34.06 19.96 1.99
CA LEU A 657 32.65 20.09 1.58
C LEU A 657 31.92 18.73 1.63
N LEU A 658 32.55 17.67 1.10
CA LEU A 658 31.95 16.32 1.16
C LEU A 658 31.73 15.87 2.61
N ASN A 659 32.72 16.09 3.47
CA ASN A 659 32.63 15.75 4.89
C ASN A 659 31.55 16.57 5.61
N SER A 660 31.37 17.86 5.29
CA SER A 660 30.30 18.69 5.86
C SER A 660 28.91 18.15 5.52
N TRP A 661 28.68 17.73 4.27
CA TRP A 661 27.40 17.09 3.87
C TRP A 661 27.17 15.75 4.57
N ILE A 662 28.22 14.92 4.67
CA ILE A 662 28.15 13.63 5.37
C ILE A 662 27.83 13.85 6.86
N HIS A 663 28.51 14.78 7.53
CA HIS A 663 28.27 15.10 8.93
C HIS A 663 26.88 15.65 9.19
N GLU A 664 26.36 16.47 8.27
CA GLU A 664 24.98 16.93 8.36
C GLU A 664 23.97 15.78 8.25
N CYS A 665 24.11 14.89 7.24
CA CYS A 665 23.21 13.74 7.13
C CYS A 665 23.37 12.79 8.32
N ASP A 666 24.58 12.61 8.85
CA ASP A 666 24.82 11.76 10.03
C ASP A 666 24.14 12.32 11.29
N GLY A 667 24.10 13.64 11.47
CA GLY A 667 23.60 14.26 12.70
C GLY A 667 22.13 14.69 12.68
N LYS A 668 21.55 14.99 11.51
CA LYS A 668 20.21 15.61 11.42
C LYS A 668 19.18 14.79 10.64
N HIS A 669 19.62 13.90 9.76
CA HIS A 669 18.76 13.26 8.77
C HIS A 669 18.34 11.85 9.19
N LYS A 670 17.09 11.48 8.89
CA LYS A 670 16.58 10.11 9.11
C LYS A 670 17.16 9.10 8.12
N CYS A 671 17.92 9.57 7.13
CA CYS A 671 18.78 8.78 6.24
C CYS A 671 19.69 7.79 7.01
N MET A 672 19.96 8.06 8.29
CA MET A 672 20.62 7.17 9.24
C MET A 672 19.61 6.62 10.24
N THR A 673 19.28 5.35 10.12
CA THR A 673 18.71 4.60 11.24
C THR A 673 19.84 4.25 12.22
N GLU A 674 19.92 4.98 13.33
CA GLU A 674 20.70 4.56 14.50
C GLU A 674 20.25 3.14 14.89
N THR A 675 21.19 2.19 14.90
CA THR A 675 21.02 1.07 15.84
C THR A 675 21.25 1.66 17.22
N GLN A 676 20.48 1.23 18.22
CA GLN A 676 20.45 1.80 19.58
C GLN A 676 21.81 1.84 20.33
N ASP A 677 22.91 1.39 19.71
CA ASP A 677 24.24 1.26 20.31
C ASP A 677 25.35 2.07 19.59
N GLY A 678 25.03 2.99 18.68
CA GLY A 678 26.05 3.80 17.98
C GLY A 678 26.98 3.01 17.06
N ARG A 679 26.61 1.77 16.71
CA ARG A 679 27.27 0.93 15.71
C ARG A 679 26.53 1.06 14.38
N ALA A 680 27.25 0.82 13.27
CA ALA A 680 26.66 0.78 11.93
C ALA A 680 25.39 -0.10 11.92
N PRO A 681 24.40 0.20 11.04
CA PRO A 681 23.26 -0.68 10.85
C PRO A 681 23.77 -2.11 10.72
N SER A 682 23.10 -3.05 11.36
CA SER A 682 23.45 -4.47 11.39
C SER A 682 23.35 -5.16 10.02
N GLY A 683 23.71 -4.48 8.93
CA GLY A 683 23.81 -4.97 7.57
C GLY A 683 25.01 -5.90 7.42
N GLN A 684 24.83 -6.94 6.63
CA GLN A 684 25.92 -7.84 6.27
C GLN A 684 26.92 -7.08 5.40
N MET A 685 28.20 -7.11 5.78
CA MET A 685 29.26 -6.69 4.87
C MET A 685 29.28 -7.62 3.63
N PRO A 686 29.69 -7.13 2.46
CA PRO A 686 29.91 -7.96 1.26
C PRO A 686 30.90 -9.09 1.56
N THR A 687 30.91 -10.18 0.77
CA THR A 687 31.84 -11.30 0.99
C THR A 687 33.30 -10.84 1.02
N ARG A 688 33.64 -9.91 0.10
CA ARG A 688 34.99 -9.36 -0.06
C ARG A 688 34.91 -7.85 -0.24
N MET A 689 35.93 -7.15 0.25
CA MET A 689 36.08 -5.69 0.11
C MET A 689 37.56 -5.35 -0.09
N ILE A 690 37.84 -4.10 -0.49
CA ILE A 690 39.17 -3.55 -0.62
C ILE A 690 39.47 -2.75 0.66
N ALA A 691 40.48 -3.16 1.41
CA ALA A 691 41.03 -2.34 2.48
C ALA A 691 41.89 -1.24 1.87
N VAL A 692 41.48 0.03 2.03
CA VAL A 692 42.16 1.16 1.39
C VAL A 692 43.27 1.76 2.26
N GLY A 693 43.29 1.46 3.56
CA GLY A 693 44.24 2.04 4.51
C GLY A 693 44.01 3.53 4.77
N LYS A 694 44.84 4.14 5.60
CA LYS A 694 44.63 5.53 6.08
C LYS A 694 45.23 6.60 5.18
N ASP A 695 46.29 6.26 4.46
CA ASP A 695 47.07 7.21 3.66
C ASP A 695 47.64 6.56 2.39
N VAL A 696 48.38 7.36 1.62
CA VAL A 696 49.01 6.93 0.37
C VAL A 696 50.09 5.85 0.54
N ASN A 697 50.67 5.71 1.74
CA ASN A 697 51.69 4.69 2.03
C ASN A 697 51.07 3.35 2.47
N SER A 698 49.78 3.35 2.76
CA SER A 698 49.07 2.16 3.19
C SER A 698 48.89 1.16 2.04
N THR A 699 49.15 -0.12 2.31
CA THR A 699 48.93 -1.20 1.35
C THR A 699 47.43 -1.36 1.06
N VAL A 700 47.07 -1.28 -0.22
CA VAL A 700 45.72 -1.61 -0.70
C VAL A 700 45.65 -3.11 -0.95
N ARG A 701 44.61 -3.78 -0.45
CA ARG A 701 44.45 -5.23 -0.61
C ARG A 701 43.00 -5.68 -0.54
N LEU A 702 42.70 -6.82 -1.15
CA LEU A 702 41.43 -7.50 -1.05
C LEU A 702 41.35 -8.24 0.30
N VAL A 703 40.21 -8.15 0.98
CA VAL A 703 39.99 -8.76 2.29
C VAL A 703 38.64 -9.47 2.34
N GLU A 704 38.58 -10.58 3.07
CA GLU A 704 37.33 -11.32 3.32
C GLU A 704 36.64 -10.80 4.58
N SER A 705 35.37 -10.42 4.47
CA SER A 705 34.64 -9.78 5.56
C SER A 705 34.39 -10.68 6.76
N ALA A 706 34.34 -12.00 6.56
CA ALA A 706 34.15 -12.98 7.63
C ALA A 706 35.25 -12.92 8.70
N LEU A 707 36.42 -12.40 8.35
CA LEU A 707 37.59 -12.28 9.23
C LEU A 707 37.74 -10.88 9.86
N LEU A 708 36.81 -9.96 9.58
CA LEU A 708 36.91 -8.55 9.96
C LEU A 708 35.83 -8.16 10.98
N PRO A 709 36.13 -7.17 11.85
CA PRO A 709 35.07 -6.53 12.62
C PRO A 709 34.10 -5.82 11.67
N LYS A 710 32.81 -5.79 12.04
CA LYS A 710 31.80 -5.02 11.30
C LYS A 710 32.16 -3.54 11.31
N ASP A 711 32.23 -2.93 10.14
CA ASP A 711 32.58 -1.52 9.97
C ASP A 711 31.91 -0.91 8.71
N LYS A 712 32.06 0.40 8.54
CA LYS A 712 31.59 1.15 7.37
C LYS A 712 32.39 0.76 6.13
N TYR A 713 31.70 0.70 4.99
CA TYR A 713 32.32 0.59 3.68
C TYR A 713 31.59 1.47 2.68
N VAL A 714 32.28 1.82 1.60
CA VAL A 714 31.76 2.57 0.46
C VAL A 714 31.65 1.62 -0.72
N ALA A 715 30.65 1.80 -1.58
CA ALA A 715 30.56 1.07 -2.85
C ALA A 715 30.79 2.01 -4.04
N LEU A 716 31.42 1.51 -5.12
CA LEU A 716 31.65 2.27 -6.34
C LEU A 716 30.67 1.84 -7.45
N SER A 717 29.79 2.75 -7.85
CA SER A 717 29.00 2.65 -9.08
C SER A 717 29.80 3.23 -10.24
N HIS A 718 30.14 2.40 -11.24
CA HIS A 718 30.97 2.85 -12.36
C HIS A 718 30.71 2.06 -13.65
N ARG A 719 31.25 2.59 -14.76
CA ARG A 719 31.31 1.88 -16.05
C ARG A 719 32.67 1.24 -16.21
N TRP A 720 32.68 -0.02 -16.64
CA TRP A 720 33.93 -0.70 -16.99
C TRP A 720 34.56 -0.08 -18.25
N GLY A 721 33.73 0.26 -19.24
CA GLY A 721 34.13 0.69 -20.59
C GLY A 721 34.11 -0.47 -21.58
N ASP A 722 34.22 -0.19 -22.88
CA ASP A 722 34.43 -1.21 -23.91
C ASP A 722 35.92 -1.57 -23.98
N LEU A 723 36.38 -2.28 -22.96
CA LEU A 723 37.79 -2.65 -22.78
C LEU A 723 37.99 -4.11 -23.18
N SER A 724 39.06 -4.41 -23.92
CA SER A 724 39.46 -5.78 -24.18
C SER A 724 39.81 -6.50 -22.86
N GLN A 725 39.66 -7.82 -22.84
CA GLN A 725 39.88 -8.62 -21.62
C GLN A 725 41.29 -8.43 -21.01
N TYR A 726 42.28 -8.08 -21.83
CA TYR A 726 43.66 -7.82 -21.39
C TYR A 726 43.86 -6.46 -20.71
N VAL A 727 42.89 -5.55 -20.82
CA VAL A 727 42.92 -4.20 -20.23
C VAL A 727 41.99 -4.10 -19.01
N GLN A 728 41.14 -5.11 -18.78
CA GLN A 728 40.23 -5.16 -17.63
C GLN A 728 40.99 -5.55 -16.37
N PHE A 729 41.11 -4.60 -15.43
CA PHE A 729 41.69 -4.86 -14.11
C PHE A 729 40.64 -5.49 -13.19
N CYS A 730 40.66 -6.81 -13.04
CA CYS A 730 39.66 -7.57 -12.30
C CYS A 730 40.24 -8.76 -11.54
N THR A 731 39.47 -9.28 -10.59
CA THR A 731 39.81 -10.49 -9.83
C THR A 731 39.38 -11.73 -10.63
N LEU A 732 40.30 -12.69 -10.77
CA LEU A 732 40.14 -13.98 -11.43
C LEU A 732 40.57 -15.08 -10.44
N ASP A 733 40.18 -16.33 -10.68
CA ASP A 733 40.60 -17.46 -9.82
C ASP A 733 42.13 -17.55 -9.68
N GLY A 734 42.88 -17.14 -10.71
CA GLY A 734 44.35 -17.22 -10.72
C GLY A 734 45.11 -16.04 -10.09
N ASN A 735 44.45 -14.93 -9.72
CA ASN A 735 45.12 -13.74 -9.16
C ASN A 735 44.56 -13.27 -7.81
N ILE A 736 43.55 -13.97 -7.27
CA ILE A 736 42.87 -13.57 -6.03
C ILE A 736 43.81 -13.55 -4.82
N ASP A 737 44.70 -14.53 -4.69
CA ASP A 737 45.62 -14.63 -3.57
C ASP A 737 46.66 -13.49 -3.60
N ASP A 738 47.15 -13.13 -4.78
CA ASP A 738 48.00 -11.95 -4.97
C ASP A 738 47.29 -10.68 -4.53
N PHE A 739 46.02 -10.50 -4.90
CA PHE A 739 45.23 -9.33 -4.49
C PHE A 739 44.91 -9.31 -3.00
N LYS A 740 44.85 -10.47 -2.33
CA LYS A 740 44.71 -10.55 -0.86
C LYS A 740 45.98 -10.09 -0.14
N GLU A 741 47.14 -10.31 -0.73
CA GLU A 741 48.41 -9.78 -0.21
C GLU A 741 48.55 -8.28 -0.52
N ARG A 742 48.42 -7.90 -1.80
CA ARG A 742 48.58 -6.52 -2.27
C ARG A 742 47.95 -6.31 -3.65
N ILE A 743 47.15 -5.25 -3.75
CA ILE A 743 46.72 -4.68 -5.03
C ILE A 743 47.71 -3.57 -5.42
N PRO A 744 48.37 -3.66 -6.59
CA PRO A 744 49.32 -2.63 -7.03
C PRO A 744 48.61 -1.31 -7.40
N TYR A 745 48.69 -0.32 -6.51
CA TYR A 745 47.95 0.95 -6.66
C TYR A 745 48.21 1.67 -8.00
N ASP A 746 49.47 1.73 -8.44
CA ASP A 746 49.85 2.45 -9.67
C ASP A 746 49.34 1.78 -10.96
N TYR A 747 48.93 0.50 -10.87
CA TYR A 747 48.35 -0.24 -11.99
C TYR A 747 46.83 -0.21 -11.99
N LEU A 748 46.20 0.35 -10.96
CA LEU A 748 44.75 0.48 -10.90
C LEU A 748 44.27 1.46 -11.98
N PRO A 749 43.13 1.16 -12.65
CA PRO A 749 42.40 2.12 -13.45
C PRO A 749 42.18 3.44 -12.70
N LYS A 750 42.18 4.55 -13.44
CA LYS A 750 42.11 5.88 -12.83
C LYS A 750 40.88 6.07 -11.95
N SER A 751 39.73 5.53 -12.35
CA SER A 751 38.49 5.58 -11.55
C SER A 751 38.62 4.81 -10.23
N PHE A 752 39.41 3.74 -10.18
CA PHE A 752 39.63 2.99 -8.94
C PHE A 752 40.59 3.73 -8.01
N GLN A 753 41.62 4.38 -8.56
CA GLN A 753 42.48 5.27 -7.79
C GLN A 753 41.69 6.44 -7.19
N ASP A 754 40.84 7.08 -8.00
CA ASP A 754 39.98 8.18 -7.56
C ASP A 754 39.01 7.73 -6.46
N ALA A 755 38.39 6.55 -6.61
CA ALA A 755 37.53 5.97 -5.56
C ALA A 755 38.30 5.74 -4.25
N ILE A 756 39.50 5.16 -4.30
CA ILE A 756 40.35 4.97 -3.12
C ILE A 756 40.67 6.30 -2.45
N ARG A 757 41.00 7.35 -3.23
CA ARG A 757 41.31 8.68 -2.71
C ARG A 757 40.11 9.29 -1.99
N VAL A 758 38.92 9.21 -2.57
CA VAL A 758 37.69 9.71 -1.94
C VAL A 758 37.37 8.93 -0.68
N THR A 759 37.41 7.59 -0.73
CA THR A 759 37.15 6.72 0.42
C THR A 759 38.06 7.04 1.61
N ARG A 760 39.35 7.28 1.35
CA ARG A 760 40.31 7.76 2.37
C ARG A 760 39.94 9.14 2.89
N ALA A 761 39.60 10.08 2.01
CA ALA A 761 39.28 11.47 2.37
C ALA A 761 38.02 11.60 3.26
N ILE A 762 37.04 10.70 3.10
CA ILE A 762 35.85 10.64 3.95
C ILE A 762 36.02 9.73 5.19
N GLY A 763 37.23 9.19 5.39
CA GLY A 763 37.58 8.42 6.59
C GLY A 763 36.97 7.03 6.69
N VAL A 764 36.60 6.40 5.56
CA VAL A 764 36.03 5.04 5.55
C VAL A 764 37.12 4.00 5.23
N PRO A 765 37.23 2.88 5.96
CA PRO A 765 38.36 1.94 5.80
C PRO A 765 38.23 0.97 4.62
N TYR A 766 37.02 0.76 4.10
CA TYR A 766 36.73 -0.26 3.09
C TYR A 766 35.99 0.30 1.87
N LEU A 767 36.34 -0.23 0.71
CA LEU A 767 35.73 0.08 -0.59
C LEU A 767 35.29 -1.22 -1.27
N TRP A 768 34.12 -1.21 -1.89
CA TRP A 768 33.62 -2.31 -2.71
C TRP A 768 33.56 -1.88 -4.18
N ILE A 769 34.16 -2.70 -5.05
CA ILE A 769 34.17 -2.53 -6.51
C ILE A 769 33.85 -3.90 -7.11
N ASP A 770 32.81 -4.01 -7.93
CA ASP A 770 32.31 -5.27 -8.48
C ASP A 770 33.40 -6.10 -9.19
N SER A 771 34.20 -5.46 -10.04
CA SER A 771 35.30 -6.08 -10.80
C SER A 771 36.42 -6.65 -9.91
N LEU A 772 36.56 -6.17 -8.68
CA LEU A 772 37.59 -6.61 -7.74
C LEU A 772 37.03 -7.51 -6.62
N CYS A 773 35.79 -7.30 -6.21
CA CYS A 773 35.19 -8.02 -5.09
C CYS A 773 34.41 -9.27 -5.53
N ILE A 774 34.15 -9.42 -6.83
CA ILE A 774 33.55 -10.60 -7.46
C ILE A 774 34.60 -11.27 -8.35
N ILE A 775 34.70 -12.59 -8.29
CA ILE A 775 35.62 -13.36 -9.12
C ILE A 775 35.04 -13.49 -10.52
N GLN A 776 35.67 -12.82 -11.49
CA GLN A 776 35.21 -12.80 -12.88
C GLN A 776 35.52 -14.13 -13.58
N GLY A 777 34.60 -14.56 -14.45
CA GLY A 777 34.67 -15.86 -15.13
C GLY A 777 34.20 -17.05 -14.29
N ASN A 778 34.08 -16.89 -12.96
CA ASN A 778 33.56 -17.93 -12.07
C ASN A 778 32.04 -17.84 -11.94
N THR A 779 31.32 -18.75 -12.60
CA THR A 779 29.84 -18.73 -12.64
C THR A 779 29.18 -18.99 -11.28
N GLN A 780 29.83 -19.72 -10.36
CA GLN A 780 29.27 -19.98 -9.03
C GLN A 780 29.42 -18.74 -8.13
N ASP A 781 30.60 -18.13 -8.13
CA ASP A 781 30.87 -16.90 -7.39
C ASP A 781 30.01 -15.75 -7.92
N TRP A 782 29.92 -15.61 -9.25
CA TRP A 782 29.04 -14.63 -9.87
C TRP A 782 27.58 -14.82 -9.45
N LYS A 783 27.03 -16.04 -9.46
CA LYS A 783 25.64 -16.31 -9.01
C LYS A 783 25.44 -15.93 -7.54
N LYS A 784 26.41 -16.25 -6.68
CA LYS A 784 26.37 -15.92 -5.26
C LYS A 784 26.40 -14.42 -5.04
N GLU A 785 27.38 -13.72 -5.59
CA GLU A 785 27.55 -12.27 -5.36
C GLU A 785 26.49 -11.43 -6.08
N SER A 786 26.08 -11.81 -7.31
CA SER A 786 25.01 -11.09 -8.02
C SER A 786 23.67 -11.14 -7.28
N SER A 787 23.36 -12.25 -6.61
CA SER A 787 22.16 -12.37 -5.77
C SER A 787 22.18 -11.46 -4.53
N ARG A 788 23.36 -11.02 -4.10
CA ARG A 788 23.58 -10.16 -2.93
C ARG A 788 23.77 -8.68 -3.27
N MET A 789 23.72 -8.30 -4.55
CA MET A 789 23.92 -6.90 -4.95
C MET A 789 22.95 -5.95 -4.23
N GLU A 790 21.71 -6.40 -3.96
CA GLU A 790 20.76 -5.61 -3.17
C GLU A 790 21.33 -5.25 -1.80
N ASP A 791 21.87 -6.25 -1.08
CA ASP A 791 22.42 -6.08 0.26
C ASP A 791 23.67 -5.19 0.27
N VAL A 792 24.50 -5.28 -0.78
CA VAL A 792 25.73 -4.49 -0.92
C VAL A 792 25.39 -2.99 -1.01
N PHE A 793 24.54 -2.58 -1.95
CA PHE A 793 24.24 -1.15 -2.10
C PHE A 793 23.37 -0.61 -0.95
N ASN A 794 22.45 -1.43 -0.43
CA ASN A 794 21.58 -1.05 0.69
C ASN A 794 22.31 -0.94 2.04
N SER A 795 23.43 -1.65 2.22
CA SER A 795 24.22 -1.62 3.46
C SER A 795 25.48 -0.75 3.36
N ALA A 796 25.80 -0.20 2.20
CA ALA A 796 26.92 0.73 2.04
C ALA A 796 26.67 2.00 2.85
N TYR A 797 27.73 2.54 3.47
CA TYR A 797 27.65 3.82 4.18
C TYR A 797 27.37 4.99 3.21
N CYS A 798 27.96 4.90 2.01
CA CYS A 798 27.72 5.80 0.89
C CYS A 798 28.14 5.10 -0.41
N VAL A 799 27.49 5.43 -1.52
CA VAL A 799 27.88 5.01 -2.87
C VAL A 799 28.60 6.17 -3.57
N LEU A 800 29.76 5.91 -4.16
CA LEU A 800 30.42 6.84 -5.08
C LEU A 800 29.96 6.50 -6.49
N ALA A 801 29.32 7.45 -7.17
CA ALA A 801 28.92 7.31 -8.56
C ALA A 801 29.91 8.07 -9.45
N ALA A 802 30.65 7.32 -10.28
CA ALA A 802 31.58 7.86 -11.27
C ALA A 802 30.83 8.38 -12.51
N THR A 803 29.90 9.30 -12.31
CA THR A 803 28.87 9.72 -13.28
C THR A 803 29.45 10.33 -14.56
N SER A 804 30.58 11.03 -14.46
CA SER A 804 31.28 11.66 -15.59
C SER A 804 32.16 10.71 -16.41
N ALA A 805 32.54 9.56 -15.86
CA ALA A 805 33.49 8.65 -16.49
C ALA A 805 32.79 7.68 -17.45
N ALA A 806 33.19 7.66 -18.72
CA ALA A 806 32.66 6.69 -19.69
C ALA A 806 33.29 5.30 -19.52
N SER A 807 34.47 5.23 -18.90
CA SER A 807 35.22 4.00 -18.62
C SER A 807 35.97 4.05 -17.28
N SER A 808 36.46 2.90 -16.82
CA SER A 808 37.28 2.80 -15.60
C SER A 808 38.64 3.51 -15.71
N LEU A 809 39.08 3.83 -16.94
CA LEU A 809 40.41 4.41 -17.22
C LEU A 809 40.44 5.95 -17.15
N GLU A 810 39.29 6.63 -17.22
CA GLU A 810 39.22 8.10 -17.32
C GLU A 810 39.41 8.82 -15.98
N GLY A 811 38.99 8.21 -14.88
CA GLY A 811 38.82 8.92 -13.61
C GLY A 811 37.56 9.77 -13.59
N PHE A 812 37.17 10.22 -12.41
CA PHE A 812 35.91 10.97 -12.24
C PHE A 812 36.05 12.23 -11.38
N LEU A 813 37.22 12.48 -10.79
CA LEU A 813 37.42 13.67 -9.94
C LEU A 813 37.54 14.97 -10.75
N GLY A 814 37.91 14.90 -12.03
CA GLY A 814 38.11 16.07 -12.88
C GLY A 814 36.81 16.79 -13.28
N ARG A 815 36.93 18.08 -13.61
CA ARG A 815 35.86 18.89 -14.22
C ARG A 815 36.28 19.40 -15.59
N THR A 816 35.32 19.58 -16.48
CA THR A 816 35.60 19.96 -17.87
C THR A 816 35.74 21.47 -18.07
N GLN A 817 35.06 22.31 -17.28
CA GLN A 817 35.11 23.77 -17.45
C GLN A 817 35.04 24.54 -16.12
N PRO A 818 35.81 25.63 -15.97
CA PRO A 818 35.64 26.57 -14.86
C PRO A 818 34.32 27.36 -15.00
N ARG A 819 33.73 27.74 -13.87
CA ARG A 819 32.49 28.53 -13.82
C ARG A 819 32.83 30.02 -13.89
N GLU A 820 32.35 30.71 -14.92
CA GLU A 820 32.47 32.17 -15.02
C GLU A 820 31.57 32.85 -13.97
N SER A 821 32.09 33.89 -13.32
CA SER A 821 31.40 34.70 -12.33
C SER A 821 31.61 36.19 -12.61
N VAL A 822 30.55 36.97 -12.54
CA VAL A 822 30.57 38.43 -12.69
C VAL A 822 30.14 39.06 -11.36
N THR A 823 30.88 40.06 -10.90
CA THR A 823 30.61 40.76 -9.63
C THR A 823 29.88 42.07 -9.90
N VAL A 824 28.72 42.26 -9.29
CA VAL A 824 27.93 43.50 -9.30
C VAL A 824 27.98 44.12 -7.91
N GLN A 825 28.38 45.39 -7.81
CA GLN A 825 28.45 46.10 -6.54
C GLN A 825 27.08 46.68 -6.17
N THR A 826 26.62 46.45 -4.94
CA THR A 826 25.34 46.98 -4.44
C THR A 826 25.53 47.69 -3.11
N SER A 827 24.51 48.42 -2.65
CA SER A 827 24.53 49.11 -1.35
C SER A 827 24.67 48.17 -0.14
N LYS A 828 24.28 46.90 -0.29
CA LYS A 828 24.37 45.85 0.76
C LYS A 828 25.61 44.95 0.63
N GLY A 829 26.46 45.18 -0.38
CA GLY A 829 27.66 44.37 -0.65
C GLY A 829 27.73 43.86 -2.09
N PRO A 830 28.79 43.10 -2.45
CA PRO A 830 28.92 42.52 -3.77
C PRO A 830 27.94 41.35 -3.97
N ILE A 831 27.41 41.24 -5.18
CA ILE A 831 26.63 40.09 -5.65
C ILE A 831 27.39 39.41 -6.78
N TYR A 832 27.46 38.09 -6.70
CA TYR A 832 28.11 37.26 -7.69
C TYR A 832 27.07 36.60 -8.59
N MET A 833 27.08 36.97 -9.87
CA MET A 833 26.26 36.36 -10.90
C MET A 833 27.07 35.31 -11.63
N CYS A 834 26.57 34.07 -11.64
CA CYS A 834 27.26 32.95 -12.27
C CYS A 834 26.31 32.22 -13.22
N ARG A 835 26.85 31.49 -14.20
CA ARG A 835 26.03 30.54 -14.96
C ARG A 835 25.36 29.55 -14.01
N ALA A 836 24.06 29.33 -14.17
CA ALA A 836 23.35 28.30 -13.43
C ALA A 836 23.80 26.92 -13.92
N ILE A 837 24.20 26.07 -12.99
CA ILE A 837 24.73 24.72 -13.27
C ILE A 837 24.02 23.64 -12.44
N ASP A 838 23.01 24.03 -11.66
CA ASP A 838 22.27 23.14 -10.77
C ASP A 838 21.20 22.38 -11.57
N ASP A 839 21.64 21.36 -12.32
CA ASP A 839 20.78 20.54 -13.19
C ASP A 839 21.02 19.04 -12.94
N PHE A 840 20.40 18.52 -11.89
CA PHE A 840 20.57 17.12 -11.50
C PHE A 840 20.00 16.16 -12.55
N ASP A 841 18.91 16.52 -13.22
CA ASP A 841 18.34 15.68 -14.28
C ASP A 841 19.33 15.52 -15.44
N ALA A 842 19.87 16.61 -15.99
CA ALA A 842 20.84 16.53 -17.08
C ALA A 842 22.15 15.86 -16.65
N HIS A 843 22.68 16.21 -15.47
CA HIS A 843 24.00 15.75 -15.04
C HIS A 843 24.02 14.34 -14.46
N VAL A 844 22.91 13.89 -13.86
CA VAL A 844 22.81 12.58 -13.21
C VAL A 844 21.80 11.71 -13.94
N GLN A 845 20.51 12.05 -13.97
CA GLN A 845 19.46 11.15 -14.47
C GLN A 845 19.67 10.76 -15.94
N ARG A 846 20.07 11.72 -16.78
CA ARG A 846 20.37 11.52 -18.21
C ARG A 846 21.84 11.21 -18.52
N SER A 847 22.64 10.93 -17.48
CA SER A 847 24.07 10.63 -17.64
C SER A 847 24.34 9.29 -18.33
N LEU A 848 25.57 9.14 -18.84
CA LEU A 848 26.05 7.88 -19.41
C LEU A 848 26.03 6.74 -18.39
N LEU A 849 26.28 7.01 -17.11
CA LEU A 849 26.25 5.99 -16.06
C LEU A 849 24.82 5.47 -15.83
N ASN A 850 23.86 6.38 -15.65
CA ASN A 850 22.45 6.04 -15.42
C ASN A 850 21.73 5.49 -16.65
N SER A 851 22.36 5.51 -17.84
CA SER A 851 21.85 4.81 -19.03
C SER A 851 21.94 3.27 -18.94
N ARG A 852 22.57 2.71 -17.89
CA ARG A 852 22.73 1.26 -17.69
C ARG A 852 21.68 0.70 -16.73
N GLY A 853 21.10 -0.46 -17.09
CA GLY A 853 20.03 -1.08 -16.31
C GLY A 853 20.40 -1.43 -14.87
N TRP A 854 21.63 -1.92 -14.64
CA TRP A 854 22.11 -2.27 -13.29
C TRP A 854 22.23 -1.05 -12.38
N VAL A 855 22.63 0.10 -12.92
CA VAL A 855 22.87 1.34 -12.13
C VAL A 855 21.58 1.87 -11.49
N LEU A 856 20.42 1.63 -12.11
CA LEU A 856 19.14 2.02 -11.50
C LEU A 856 18.93 1.34 -10.14
N GLN A 857 19.28 0.06 -10.03
CA GLN A 857 19.22 -0.68 -8.76
C GLN A 857 20.25 -0.15 -7.77
N GLU A 858 21.47 0.16 -8.22
CA GLU A 858 22.53 0.71 -7.38
C GLU A 858 22.10 2.05 -6.75
N ARG A 859 21.50 2.95 -7.55
CA ARG A 859 20.99 4.24 -7.08
C ARG A 859 19.77 4.08 -6.16
N ALA A 860 18.80 3.26 -6.56
CA ALA A 860 17.54 3.09 -5.81
C ALA A 860 17.72 2.44 -4.43
N LEU A 861 18.80 1.66 -4.25
CA LEU A 861 19.10 1.00 -2.98
C LEU A 861 20.11 1.75 -2.13
N ALA A 862 20.84 2.71 -2.70
CA ALA A 862 21.78 3.52 -1.96
C ALA A 862 21.05 4.45 -0.99
N ARG A 863 21.42 4.41 0.28
CA ARG A 863 20.91 5.40 1.27
C ARG A 863 21.40 6.81 0.98
N ARG A 864 22.61 6.88 0.42
CA ARG A 864 23.40 8.08 0.14
C ARG A 864 24.27 7.85 -1.08
N THR A 865 24.30 8.81 -2.00
CA THR A 865 25.15 8.75 -3.19
C THR A 865 25.88 10.06 -3.41
N LEU A 866 27.20 9.98 -3.63
CA LEU A 866 28.02 11.06 -4.14
C LEU A 866 28.18 10.92 -5.66
N HIS A 867 27.50 11.79 -6.42
CA HIS A 867 27.59 11.81 -7.87
C HIS A 867 28.71 12.73 -8.34
N PHE A 868 29.75 12.16 -8.92
CA PHE A 868 30.85 12.91 -9.53
C PHE A 868 30.55 13.15 -11.00
N THR A 869 30.01 14.33 -11.32
CA THR A 869 29.66 14.71 -12.69
C THR A 869 30.74 15.60 -13.30
N SER A 870 30.65 15.90 -14.60
CA SER A 870 31.65 16.71 -15.30
C SER A 870 31.59 18.19 -14.95
N THR A 871 30.50 18.64 -14.32
CA THR A 871 30.22 20.04 -13.98
C THR A 871 30.37 20.31 -12.47
N GLN A 872 29.74 19.50 -11.63
CA GLN A 872 29.81 19.58 -10.17
C GLN A 872 29.58 18.22 -9.49
N ILE A 873 29.80 18.17 -8.18
CA ILE A 873 29.44 17.03 -7.33
C ILE A 873 28.03 17.24 -6.76
N TYR A 874 27.25 16.16 -6.69
CA TYR A 874 25.98 16.14 -5.97
C TYR A 874 26.02 15.14 -4.82
N TRP A 875 25.48 15.52 -3.67
CA TRP A 875 25.15 14.60 -2.58
C TRP A 875 23.64 14.32 -2.61
N GLU A 876 23.25 13.08 -2.89
CA GLU A 876 21.86 12.62 -2.87
C GLU A 876 21.63 11.76 -1.63
N CYS A 877 20.61 12.08 -0.84
CA CYS A 877 20.12 11.27 0.27
C CYS A 877 18.59 11.30 0.34
N GLY A 878 18.00 10.53 1.25
CA GLY A 878 16.54 10.41 1.42
C GLY A 878 15.77 11.73 1.65
N GLU A 879 16.40 12.78 2.18
CA GLU A 879 15.74 14.08 2.39
C GLU A 879 15.91 15.07 1.22
N THR A 880 17.09 15.16 0.61
CA THR A 880 17.42 16.24 -0.33
C THR A 880 18.66 15.92 -1.18
N ILE A 881 18.83 16.68 -2.26
CA ILE A 881 20.02 16.67 -3.11
C ILE A 881 20.79 17.97 -2.87
N HIS A 882 22.05 17.90 -2.44
CA HIS A 882 22.92 19.08 -2.32
C HIS A 882 23.81 19.22 -3.55
N CYS A 883 23.98 20.46 -4.00
CA CYS A 883 24.90 20.87 -5.05
C CYS A 883 26.16 21.50 -4.44
N GLU A 884 27.31 21.46 -5.12
CA GLU A 884 28.51 22.19 -4.67
C GLU A 884 28.31 23.71 -4.62
N THR A 885 27.30 24.23 -5.32
CA THR A 885 26.87 25.63 -5.23
C THR A 885 26.21 25.98 -3.90
N LEU A 886 25.97 25.00 -3.02
CA LEU A 886 25.18 25.03 -1.78
C LEU A 886 23.66 25.11 -1.99
N ALA A 887 23.23 24.95 -3.24
CA ALA A 887 21.83 24.74 -3.57
C ALA A 887 21.32 23.38 -3.05
N GLN A 888 20.02 23.33 -2.73
CA GLN A 888 19.27 22.13 -2.45
C GLN A 888 18.21 21.91 -3.54
N LEU A 889 18.24 20.74 -4.17
CA LEU A 889 17.30 20.35 -5.22
C LEU A 889 16.31 19.31 -4.69
N LYS A 890 15.04 19.48 -5.05
CA LYS A 890 13.96 18.52 -4.74
C LYS A 890 13.08 18.28 -5.96
N ASN A 891 12.77 17.02 -6.21
CA ASN A 891 11.84 16.58 -7.25
C ASN A 891 11.13 15.30 -6.77
N PRO A 892 9.79 15.25 -6.75
CA PRO A 892 9.06 14.09 -6.22
C PRO A 892 9.36 12.77 -6.94
N GLN A 893 9.61 12.80 -8.26
CA GLN A 893 9.96 11.59 -9.02
C GLN A 893 11.37 11.12 -8.67
N SER A 894 12.33 12.05 -8.59
CA SER A 894 13.71 11.73 -8.21
C SER A 894 13.81 11.25 -6.76
N GLN A 895 13.04 11.84 -5.84
CA GLN A 895 13.01 11.46 -4.42
C GLN A 895 12.53 10.02 -4.21
N PHE A 896 11.67 9.50 -5.10
CA PHE A 896 11.28 8.10 -5.03
C PHE A 896 12.47 7.16 -5.22
N LEU A 897 13.39 7.46 -6.14
CA LEU A 897 14.62 6.69 -6.32
C LEU A 897 15.70 7.02 -5.27
N GLY A 898 15.69 8.24 -4.72
CA GLY A 898 16.63 8.67 -3.67
C GLY A 898 16.24 8.24 -2.25
N ASP A 899 15.16 7.47 -2.10
CA ASP A 899 14.60 7.03 -0.82
C ASP A 899 15.58 6.14 -0.02
N ALA A 900 15.99 6.62 1.16
CA ALA A 900 16.93 5.89 2.01
C ALA A 900 16.41 4.51 2.46
N ASP A 901 15.09 4.34 2.54
CA ASP A 901 14.44 3.05 2.81
C ASP A 901 13.50 2.67 1.65
N PHE A 902 13.96 2.87 0.41
CA PHE A 902 13.21 2.57 -0.82
C PHE A 902 12.31 1.33 -0.69
N PRO A 903 11.05 1.33 -1.15
CA PRO A 903 10.25 2.42 -1.68
C PRO A 903 9.30 3.02 -0.64
N ASN A 904 9.69 3.14 0.64
CA ASN A 904 8.81 3.58 1.74
C ASN A 904 8.20 4.97 1.53
N SER A 905 8.92 5.91 0.93
CA SER A 905 8.41 7.21 0.48
C SER A 905 7.18 7.06 -0.43
N GLY A 906 7.11 5.99 -1.22
CA GLY A 906 5.96 5.63 -2.04
C GLY A 906 4.68 5.34 -1.24
N LEU A 907 4.77 5.01 0.05
CA LEU A 907 3.61 4.73 0.91
C LEU A 907 2.79 5.98 1.21
N GLN A 908 3.37 7.18 1.10
CA GLN A 908 2.66 8.46 1.30
C GLN A 908 1.60 8.72 0.22
N TYR A 909 1.75 8.11 -0.96
CA TYR A 909 0.83 8.25 -2.08
C TYR A 909 -0.37 7.30 -1.95
N TYR A 910 -1.54 7.76 -2.41
CA TYR A 910 -2.76 6.95 -2.43
C TYR A 910 -2.60 5.72 -3.33
N LYS A 911 -3.40 4.65 -3.13
CA LYS A 911 -3.26 3.37 -3.85
C LYS A 911 -3.11 3.55 -5.37
N ASP A 912 -3.92 4.42 -5.95
CA ASP A 912 -3.93 4.74 -7.38
C ASP A 912 -2.72 5.59 -7.84
N GLU A 913 -2.09 6.33 -6.95
CA GLU A 913 -0.88 7.10 -7.29
C GLU A 913 0.39 6.23 -7.16
N ARG A 914 0.37 5.18 -6.32
CA ARG A 914 1.49 4.22 -6.19
C ARG A 914 1.80 3.52 -7.51
N ILE A 915 0.79 3.16 -8.30
CA ILE A 915 1.04 2.57 -9.62
C ILE A 915 1.78 3.54 -10.54
N ARG A 916 1.61 4.87 -10.42
CA ARG A 916 2.40 5.81 -11.23
C ARG A 916 3.88 5.78 -10.89
N LEU A 917 4.23 5.59 -9.63
CA LEU A 917 5.63 5.41 -9.21
C LEU A 917 6.22 4.14 -9.83
N ILE A 918 5.48 3.03 -9.78
CA ILE A 918 5.89 1.75 -10.37
C ILE A 918 6.00 1.87 -11.89
N GLN A 919 5.01 2.48 -12.54
CA GLN A 919 5.03 2.72 -13.99
C GLN A 919 6.22 3.58 -14.38
N HIS A 920 6.44 4.70 -13.70
CA HIS A 920 7.60 5.58 -13.96
C HIS A 920 8.93 4.82 -13.81
N LEU A 921 9.09 4.02 -12.75
CA LEU A 921 10.27 3.17 -12.56
C LEU A 921 10.48 2.21 -13.74
N TYR A 922 9.42 1.57 -14.21
CA TYR A 922 9.50 0.61 -15.32
C TYR A 922 9.67 1.28 -16.68
N GLU A 923 9.10 2.46 -16.90
CA GLU A 923 9.37 3.29 -18.08
C GLU A 923 10.85 3.65 -18.13
N LEU A 924 11.40 4.21 -17.05
CA LEU A 924 12.83 4.51 -16.92
C LEU A 924 13.67 3.27 -17.19
N TYR A 925 13.44 2.19 -16.45
CA TYR A 925 14.24 0.97 -16.54
C TYR A 925 14.21 0.32 -17.93
N SER A 926 13.05 0.30 -18.58
CA SER A 926 12.88 -0.34 -19.88
C SER A 926 13.75 0.29 -20.97
N GLY A 927 14.00 1.60 -20.88
CA GLY A 927 14.88 2.34 -21.77
C GLY A 927 16.37 2.15 -21.50
N LEU A 928 16.74 1.55 -20.36
CA LEU A 928 18.14 1.38 -19.98
C LEU A 928 18.83 0.25 -20.76
N GLY A 929 20.09 0.49 -21.07
CA GLY A 929 20.98 -0.45 -21.75
C GLY A 929 21.47 -1.56 -20.82
N LEU A 930 21.48 -2.79 -21.31
CA LEU A 930 22.08 -3.95 -20.65
C LEU A 930 23.08 -4.58 -21.62
N SER A 931 24.24 -4.99 -21.10
CA SER A 931 25.25 -5.70 -21.91
C SER A 931 24.67 -6.97 -22.54
N TYR A 932 23.80 -7.66 -21.81
CA TYR A 932 23.01 -8.77 -22.31
C TYR A 932 21.52 -8.47 -22.07
N PRO A 933 20.71 -8.27 -23.14
CA PRO A 933 19.28 -8.02 -23.00
C PRO A 933 18.54 -9.10 -22.19
N THR A 934 19.06 -10.33 -22.16
CA THR A 934 18.53 -11.46 -21.39
C THR A 934 18.56 -11.26 -19.87
N ASP A 935 19.39 -10.36 -19.35
CA ASP A 935 19.48 -10.09 -17.91
C ASP A 935 18.43 -9.09 -17.40
N ARG A 936 17.57 -8.58 -18.29
CA ARG A 936 16.54 -7.58 -17.98
C ARG A 936 15.64 -7.93 -16.77
N PRO A 937 15.12 -9.15 -16.59
CA PRO A 937 14.35 -9.46 -15.39
C PRO A 937 15.22 -9.55 -14.13
N LYS A 938 16.46 -10.03 -14.26
CA LYS A 938 17.36 -10.22 -13.11
C LYS A 938 17.80 -8.87 -12.54
N ALA A 939 18.13 -7.92 -13.40
CA ALA A 939 18.65 -6.62 -13.01
C ALA A 939 17.63 -5.68 -12.35
N ILE A 940 16.33 -6.04 -12.33
CA ILE A 940 15.29 -5.30 -11.59
C ILE A 940 14.60 -6.15 -10.51
N LEU A 941 14.90 -7.44 -10.43
CA LEU A 941 14.22 -8.40 -9.55
C LEU A 941 14.25 -7.98 -8.07
N GLY A 942 15.39 -7.43 -7.59
CA GLY A 942 15.50 -6.92 -6.22
C GLY A 942 14.51 -5.78 -5.95
N LEU A 943 14.44 -4.80 -6.86
CA LEU A 943 13.49 -3.68 -6.76
C LEU A 943 12.04 -4.17 -6.84
N GLU A 944 11.72 -5.07 -7.78
CA GLU A 944 10.39 -5.67 -7.94
C GLU A 944 9.93 -6.37 -6.64
N ARG A 945 10.78 -7.22 -6.05
CA ARG A 945 10.48 -7.93 -4.79
C ARG A 945 10.28 -6.98 -3.62
N ARG A 946 11.09 -5.92 -3.52
CA ARG A 946 10.98 -4.93 -2.45
C ARG A 946 9.70 -4.10 -2.57
N LEU A 947 9.36 -3.67 -3.78
CA LEU A 947 8.07 -3.03 -4.08
C LEU A 947 6.88 -3.96 -3.75
N GLY A 948 6.95 -5.24 -4.11
CA GLY A 948 5.89 -6.20 -3.85
C GLY A 948 5.63 -6.38 -2.36
N ARG A 949 6.70 -6.51 -1.56
CA ARG A 949 6.62 -6.59 -0.09
C ARG A 949 6.02 -5.32 0.52
N VAL A 950 6.54 -4.15 0.15
CA VAL A 950 6.13 -2.86 0.75
C VAL A 950 4.70 -2.49 0.36
N PHE A 951 4.32 -2.70 -0.90
CA PHE A 951 2.94 -2.44 -1.35
C PHE A 951 1.97 -3.59 -1.11
N LYS A 952 2.43 -4.68 -0.46
CA LYS A 952 1.63 -5.88 -0.14
C LYS A 952 0.92 -6.44 -1.37
N SER A 953 1.65 -6.55 -2.48
CA SER A 953 1.14 -7.06 -3.75
C SER A 953 2.11 -8.09 -4.32
N GLN A 954 1.57 -9.20 -4.83
CA GLN A 954 2.36 -10.15 -5.61
C GLN A 954 2.92 -9.44 -6.85
N ALA A 955 4.20 -9.65 -7.14
CA ALA A 955 4.90 -8.99 -8.24
C ALA A 955 5.75 -10.02 -9.00
N GLN A 956 5.52 -10.13 -10.31
CA GLN A 956 6.27 -11.04 -11.17
C GLN A 956 6.27 -10.54 -12.60
N HIS A 957 7.39 -10.70 -13.30
CA HIS A 957 7.55 -10.31 -14.71
C HIS A 957 7.17 -8.85 -15.00
N GLY A 958 7.41 -7.94 -14.06
CA GLY A 958 7.12 -6.52 -14.20
C GLY A 958 5.65 -6.17 -14.08
N ILE A 959 4.84 -7.01 -13.44
CA ILE A 959 3.41 -6.81 -13.19
C ILE A 959 3.10 -7.03 -11.71
N PHE A 960 2.28 -6.15 -11.12
CA PHE A 960 1.79 -6.26 -9.75
C PHE A 960 0.33 -6.67 -9.75
N GLY A 961 -0.02 -7.69 -8.97
CA GLY A 961 -1.36 -8.28 -8.94
C GLY A 961 -2.48 -7.28 -8.60
N GLN A 962 -2.21 -6.33 -7.72
CA GLN A 962 -3.16 -5.27 -7.34
C GLN A 962 -3.48 -4.33 -8.51
N PHE A 963 -2.56 -4.21 -9.47
CA PHE A 963 -2.62 -3.27 -10.59
C PHE A 963 -2.65 -3.97 -11.95
N PHE A 964 -2.93 -5.28 -11.95
CA PHE A 964 -2.72 -6.20 -13.06
C PHE A 964 -3.19 -5.66 -14.42
N PHE A 965 -4.47 -5.29 -14.55
CA PHE A 965 -5.02 -4.81 -15.82
C PHE A 965 -4.36 -3.52 -16.32
N ARG A 966 -4.08 -2.57 -15.42
CA ARG A 966 -3.49 -1.27 -15.78
C ARG A 966 -2.01 -1.42 -16.16
N MET A 967 -1.31 -2.39 -15.56
CA MET A 967 0.07 -2.68 -15.90
C MET A 967 0.24 -3.48 -17.20
N LEU A 968 -0.82 -4.11 -17.71
CA LEU A 968 -0.81 -4.69 -19.06
C LEU A 968 -0.97 -3.64 -20.17
N LEU A 969 -1.34 -2.40 -19.84
CA LEU A 969 -1.51 -1.30 -20.81
C LEU A 969 -0.20 -0.53 -21.08
N TRP A 970 0.94 -1.23 -21.07
CA TRP A 970 2.21 -0.70 -21.59
C TRP A 970 2.18 -0.66 -23.12
N ARG A 971 3.08 0.10 -23.75
CA ARG A 971 3.28 0.18 -25.21
C ARG A 971 4.71 0.64 -25.51
N ALA A 972 5.15 0.49 -26.76
CA ALA A 972 6.40 1.10 -27.21
C ALA A 972 6.36 2.63 -27.04
N GLN A 973 7.39 3.23 -26.44
CA GLN A 973 7.51 4.70 -26.35
C GLN A 973 7.63 5.32 -27.74
N GLU A 974 8.43 4.70 -28.61
CA GLU A 974 8.55 5.03 -30.02
C GLU A 974 8.11 3.84 -30.87
N ARG A 975 7.22 4.08 -31.83
CA ARG A 975 6.64 3.03 -32.68
C ARG A 975 7.74 2.26 -33.41
N GLY A 976 7.68 0.92 -33.33
CA GLY A 976 8.61 0.03 -34.02
C GLY A 976 10.00 -0.11 -33.39
N LYS A 977 10.27 0.56 -32.26
CA LYS A 977 11.58 0.52 -31.59
C LYS A 977 11.76 -0.64 -30.60
N LEU A 978 10.71 -1.41 -30.29
CA LEU A 978 10.88 -2.60 -29.47
C LEU A 978 11.37 -3.78 -30.31
N THR A 979 12.22 -4.62 -29.71
CA THR A 979 12.72 -5.86 -30.32
C THR A 979 12.50 -7.04 -29.37
N ARG A 980 12.15 -8.21 -29.90
CA ARG A 980 11.91 -9.39 -29.07
C ARG A 980 13.23 -9.97 -28.55
N ILE A 981 13.30 -10.26 -27.25
CA ILE A 981 14.46 -10.91 -26.64
C ILE A 981 14.27 -12.43 -26.75
N PHE A 982 15.12 -13.08 -27.56
CA PHE A 982 15.11 -14.53 -27.67
C PHE A 982 15.82 -15.19 -26.48
N ARG A 983 15.21 -16.25 -25.92
CA ARG A 983 15.74 -16.99 -24.76
C ARG A 983 15.52 -18.49 -24.93
N PRO A 984 16.40 -19.33 -24.34
CA PRO A 984 16.15 -20.76 -24.17
C PRO A 984 14.83 -21.00 -23.42
N GLU A 985 14.16 -22.11 -23.71
CA GLU A 985 12.79 -22.44 -23.25
C GLU A 985 12.62 -22.32 -21.73
N GLU A 986 13.61 -22.80 -20.97
CA GLU A 986 13.68 -22.78 -19.50
C GLU A 986 13.76 -21.36 -18.87
N ARG A 987 13.92 -20.30 -19.67
CA ARG A 987 14.07 -18.92 -19.18
C ARG A 987 13.23 -17.90 -19.94
N ARG A 988 12.19 -18.36 -20.65
CA ARG A 988 11.31 -17.47 -21.43
C ARG A 988 10.54 -16.55 -20.51
N VAL A 989 10.39 -15.31 -20.96
CA VAL A 989 9.50 -14.32 -20.33
C VAL A 989 8.24 -14.26 -21.16
N PRO A 990 7.06 -14.32 -20.54
CA PRO A 990 5.81 -14.34 -21.28
C PRO A 990 5.59 -13.10 -22.16
N SER A 991 4.89 -13.23 -23.29
CA SER A 991 4.76 -12.11 -24.24
C SER A 991 3.97 -10.92 -23.73
N TRP A 992 3.10 -11.12 -22.75
CA TRP A 992 2.33 -10.06 -22.11
C TRP A 992 3.19 -9.15 -21.21
N SER A 993 4.37 -9.61 -20.80
CA SER A 993 5.34 -8.81 -20.03
C SER A 993 6.21 -7.97 -20.96
N TRP A 994 6.40 -6.69 -20.61
CA TRP A 994 7.32 -5.81 -21.32
C TRP A 994 8.79 -6.27 -21.22
N MET A 995 9.14 -7.09 -20.22
CA MET A 995 10.48 -7.63 -20.04
C MET A 995 10.87 -8.66 -21.11
N ALA A 996 9.92 -9.12 -21.92
CA ALA A 996 10.17 -9.97 -23.09
C ALA A 996 10.73 -9.18 -24.29
N CYS A 997 10.75 -7.85 -24.21
CA CYS A 997 11.19 -6.95 -25.25
C CYS A 997 12.37 -6.09 -24.77
N ALA A 998 13.26 -5.73 -25.71
CA ALA A 998 14.27 -4.69 -25.53
C ALA A 998 13.76 -3.37 -26.15
N GLY A 999 14.12 -2.25 -25.53
CA GLY A 999 13.64 -0.91 -25.88
C GLY A 999 12.72 -0.29 -24.82
N ALA A 1000 12.52 1.02 -24.93
CA ALA A 1000 11.75 1.83 -23.98
C ALA A 1000 10.24 1.66 -24.15
N ILE A 1001 9.54 1.47 -23.04
CA ILE A 1001 8.08 1.43 -22.97
C ILE A 1001 7.53 2.69 -22.32
N THR A 1002 6.25 2.97 -22.60
CA THR A 1002 5.41 3.90 -21.84
C THR A 1002 4.06 3.25 -21.55
N TYR A 1003 3.36 3.71 -20.52
CA TYR A 1003 2.00 3.27 -20.23
C TYR A 1003 0.96 4.18 -20.87
N MET A 1004 -0.18 3.60 -21.28
CA MET A 1004 -1.33 4.41 -21.71
C MET A 1004 -1.84 5.29 -20.56
N ASP A 1005 -2.28 6.51 -20.86
CA ASP A 1005 -2.88 7.41 -19.88
C ASP A 1005 -4.32 6.96 -19.56
N VAL A 1006 -4.45 6.05 -18.61
CA VAL A 1006 -5.72 5.45 -18.22
C VAL A 1006 -6.33 6.23 -17.03
N PRO A 1007 -7.57 6.73 -17.13
CA PRO A 1007 -8.23 7.43 -16.03
C PRO A 1007 -8.44 6.52 -14.81
N PHE A 1008 -8.07 6.94 -13.60
CA PHE A 1008 -8.25 6.13 -12.39
C PHE A 1008 -9.72 5.95 -12.00
N ASN A 1009 -10.43 7.07 -11.80
CA ASN A 1009 -11.83 7.07 -11.37
C ASN A 1009 -12.82 6.93 -12.52
N GLY A 1010 -12.34 6.90 -13.77
CA GLY A 1010 -13.14 6.89 -14.99
C GLY A 1010 -13.18 5.53 -15.69
N MET A 1011 -12.73 4.44 -15.05
CA MET A 1011 -12.63 3.11 -15.69
C MET A 1011 -13.48 2.05 -14.98
N ILE A 1012 -14.01 1.12 -15.78
CA ILE A 1012 -14.66 -0.13 -15.36
C ILE A 1012 -13.80 -1.27 -15.94
N TRP A 1013 -13.11 -2.03 -15.08
CA TRP A 1013 -12.34 -3.21 -15.49
C TRP A 1013 -13.28 -4.39 -15.78
N LEU A 1014 -12.94 -5.18 -16.78
CA LEU A 1014 -13.75 -6.30 -17.28
C LEU A 1014 -13.13 -7.63 -16.86
N ASP A 1015 -13.96 -8.64 -16.69
CA ASP A 1015 -13.62 -10.01 -16.27
C ASP A 1015 -13.11 -10.91 -17.42
N ASN A 1016 -12.77 -10.32 -18.57
CA ASN A 1016 -12.33 -11.06 -19.76
C ASN A 1016 -10.91 -11.62 -19.67
N LEU A 1017 -10.16 -11.25 -18.65
CA LEU A 1017 -8.81 -11.75 -18.41
C LEU A 1017 -8.70 -12.16 -16.95
N LYS A 1018 -8.34 -13.41 -16.68
CA LYS A 1018 -8.13 -13.89 -15.32
C LYS A 1018 -6.86 -13.27 -14.76
N ASN A 1019 -6.95 -12.67 -13.59
CA ASN A 1019 -5.80 -12.20 -12.84
C ASN A 1019 -5.16 -13.40 -12.11
N PRO A 1020 -3.94 -13.84 -12.49
CA PRO A 1020 -3.30 -14.99 -11.85
C PRO A 1020 -2.84 -14.69 -10.42
N PHE A 1021 -2.84 -13.43 -10.00
CA PHE A 1021 -2.34 -12.98 -8.70
C PHE A 1021 -3.44 -12.82 -7.61
N THR A 1022 -4.70 -13.17 -7.90
CA THR A 1022 -5.84 -13.02 -6.96
C THR A 1022 -6.32 -14.31 -6.31
N SER A 1023 -5.86 -15.47 -6.79
CA SER A 1023 -6.20 -16.77 -6.18
C SER A 1023 -5.40 -16.96 -4.89
N THR A 1024 -6.08 -16.95 -3.75
CA THR A 1024 -5.53 -17.35 -2.43
C THR A 1024 -5.12 -18.83 -2.37
N GLU A 1025 -5.43 -19.62 -3.40
CA GLU A 1025 -5.11 -21.06 -3.50
C GLU A 1025 -3.75 -21.35 -4.12
N VAL A 1026 -3.08 -20.37 -4.72
CA VAL A 1026 -1.78 -20.58 -5.35
C VAL A 1026 -0.83 -19.57 -4.72
N GLU A 1027 -0.06 -20.00 -3.73
CA GLU A 1027 1.33 -19.51 -3.72
C GLU A 1027 1.80 -19.74 -5.15
N LEU A 1028 2.17 -18.68 -5.88
CA LEU A 1028 2.88 -18.83 -7.14
C LEU A 1028 4.21 -19.49 -6.77
N THR A 1029 4.16 -20.81 -6.60
CA THR A 1029 5.28 -21.70 -6.54
C THR A 1029 6.05 -21.52 -7.83
N ASP A 1030 7.27 -22.03 -7.90
CA ASP A 1030 8.05 -22.08 -9.14
C ASP A 1030 7.36 -22.87 -10.29
N GLU A 1031 6.07 -23.25 -10.16
CA GLU A 1031 5.28 -24.07 -11.08
C GLU A 1031 4.22 -23.31 -11.93
N TRP A 1032 3.99 -22.00 -11.76
CA TRP A 1032 3.13 -21.27 -12.71
C TRP A 1032 3.81 -21.16 -14.07
N ASP A 1033 3.15 -21.68 -15.11
CA ASP A 1033 3.68 -21.79 -16.47
C ASP A 1033 3.77 -20.47 -17.26
N GLY A 1034 3.33 -19.36 -16.66
CA GLY A 1034 3.38 -18.01 -17.24
C GLY A 1034 2.27 -17.68 -18.23
N HIS A 1035 1.29 -18.57 -18.44
CA HIS A 1035 0.18 -18.33 -19.38
C HIS A 1035 -0.99 -17.57 -18.72
N LEU A 1036 -1.56 -16.61 -19.45
CA LEU A 1036 -2.80 -15.92 -19.05
C LEU A 1036 -4.02 -16.51 -19.76
N SER A 1037 -5.06 -16.84 -19.00
CA SER A 1037 -6.35 -17.29 -19.54
C SER A 1037 -7.28 -16.10 -19.80
N ALA A 1038 -7.78 -15.98 -21.03
CA ALA A 1038 -8.62 -14.86 -21.44
C ALA A 1038 -9.78 -15.25 -22.37
N ARG A 1039 -10.77 -14.37 -22.44
CA ARG A 1039 -11.80 -14.28 -23.47
C ARG A 1039 -11.40 -13.19 -24.47
N ALA A 1040 -11.26 -13.55 -25.75
CA ALA A 1040 -10.82 -12.65 -26.80
C ALA A 1040 -11.86 -12.54 -27.92
N ASN A 1041 -12.01 -11.34 -28.47
CA ASN A 1041 -12.92 -11.00 -29.57
C ASN A 1041 -12.15 -10.79 -30.87
N ASP A 1042 -12.79 -10.99 -32.01
CA ASP A 1042 -12.18 -10.60 -33.29
C ASP A 1042 -12.04 -9.08 -33.40
N PHE A 1043 -10.87 -8.63 -33.84
CA PHE A 1043 -10.57 -7.21 -34.00
C PHE A 1043 -10.85 -6.76 -35.44
N ILE A 1044 -11.76 -5.80 -35.64
CA ILE A 1044 -12.22 -5.41 -36.98
C ILE A 1044 -11.26 -4.40 -37.60
N THR A 1045 -10.50 -4.82 -38.62
CA THR A 1045 -9.36 -4.07 -39.17
C THR A 1045 -9.65 -3.13 -40.35
N TYR A 1046 -10.87 -3.08 -40.89
CA TYR A 1046 -11.15 -2.26 -42.08
C TYR A 1046 -11.26 -0.74 -41.81
N SER A 1047 -11.17 -0.29 -40.55
CA SER A 1047 -11.39 1.11 -40.14
C SER A 1047 -10.26 1.71 -39.27
N TRP A 1048 -9.00 1.38 -39.55
CA TRP A 1048 -7.83 1.81 -38.77
C TRP A 1048 -7.68 3.33 -38.66
N SER A 1049 -8.10 4.08 -39.67
CA SER A 1049 -8.07 5.55 -39.67
C SER A 1049 -8.94 6.20 -38.58
N LYS A 1050 -9.84 5.43 -37.95
CA LYS A 1050 -10.73 5.92 -36.87
C LYS A 1050 -10.24 5.59 -35.46
N THR A 1051 -9.09 4.93 -35.30
CA THR A 1051 -8.58 4.54 -33.97
C THR A 1051 -7.67 5.64 -33.42
N VAL A 1052 -8.07 6.27 -32.32
CA VAL A 1052 -7.40 7.46 -31.78
C VAL A 1052 -6.08 7.11 -31.07
N ASP A 1053 -5.93 5.89 -30.54
CA ASP A 1053 -4.73 5.51 -29.79
C ASP A 1053 -4.42 4.01 -29.90
N LEU A 1054 -3.97 3.55 -31.08
CA LEU A 1054 -3.49 2.18 -31.32
C LEU A 1054 -1.98 2.18 -31.47
N VAL A 1055 -1.29 1.39 -30.66
CA VAL A 1055 0.17 1.23 -30.71
C VAL A 1055 0.53 -0.25 -30.75
N LEU A 1056 1.21 -0.64 -31.83
CA LEU A 1056 1.78 -1.97 -31.98
C LEU A 1056 3.16 -2.00 -31.35
N ASP A 1057 3.47 -3.11 -30.67
CA ASP A 1057 4.76 -3.29 -30.00
C ASP A 1057 5.90 -3.38 -31.03
N PHE A 1058 5.64 -3.99 -32.20
CA PHE A 1058 6.63 -4.23 -33.26
C PHE A 1058 6.15 -3.69 -34.62
N GLU A 1059 7.08 -3.50 -35.57
CA GLU A 1059 6.71 -3.32 -36.97
C GLU A 1059 6.11 -4.63 -37.51
N VAL A 1060 4.79 -4.62 -37.76
CA VAL A 1060 4.10 -5.76 -38.37
C VAL A 1060 3.94 -5.50 -39.86
N GLN A 1061 4.39 -6.44 -40.71
CA GLN A 1061 4.10 -6.40 -42.14
C GLN A 1061 2.59 -6.42 -42.36
N LYS A 1062 2.08 -5.61 -43.31
CA LYS A 1062 0.64 -5.38 -43.54
C LYS A 1062 -0.14 -6.61 -44.04
N GLU A 1063 0.47 -7.78 -44.09
CA GLU A 1063 -0.12 -9.01 -44.63
C GLU A 1063 -0.46 -9.95 -43.46
N GLY A 1064 -1.75 -10.26 -43.26
CA GLY A 1064 -2.20 -11.24 -42.24
C GLY A 1064 -3.15 -10.72 -41.14
N PHE A 1065 -3.87 -9.62 -41.38
CA PHE A 1065 -4.77 -8.98 -40.39
C PHE A 1065 -6.03 -9.79 -40.01
N SER A 1066 -6.38 -10.86 -40.73
CA SER A 1066 -7.57 -11.68 -40.45
C SER A 1066 -7.49 -12.49 -39.15
N ASN A 1067 -6.31 -12.55 -38.51
CA ASN A 1067 -6.03 -13.45 -37.38
C ASN A 1067 -5.82 -12.71 -36.05
N TRP A 1068 -6.11 -11.40 -36.01
CA TRP A 1068 -5.93 -10.60 -34.80
C TRP A 1068 -7.16 -10.66 -33.91
N LYS A 1069 -6.92 -10.80 -32.61
CA LYS A 1069 -7.96 -10.75 -31.60
C LYS A 1069 -7.62 -9.69 -30.56
N CYS A 1070 -8.63 -9.22 -29.86
CA CYS A 1070 -8.49 -8.26 -28.77
C CYS A 1070 -9.11 -8.82 -27.49
N VAL A 1071 -8.40 -8.66 -26.38
CA VAL A 1071 -8.91 -8.94 -25.04
C VAL A 1071 -9.32 -7.60 -24.44
N LEU A 1072 -10.58 -7.46 -24.06
CA LEU A 1072 -11.10 -6.22 -23.50
C LEU A 1072 -10.74 -6.16 -22.02
N LEU A 1073 -9.85 -5.24 -21.65
CA LEU A 1073 -9.38 -5.10 -20.26
C LEU A 1073 -10.31 -4.20 -19.45
N GLY A 1074 -10.76 -3.09 -20.02
CA GLY A 1074 -11.62 -2.12 -19.32
C GLY A 1074 -12.32 -1.15 -20.27
N LYS A 1075 -13.30 -0.40 -19.77
CA LYS A 1075 -14.04 0.64 -20.50
C LYS A 1075 -14.21 1.92 -19.68
N GLU A 1076 -14.35 3.06 -20.34
CA GLU A 1076 -14.55 4.36 -19.67
C GLU A 1076 -15.98 4.50 -19.08
N LYS A 1077 -16.11 5.21 -17.96
CA LYS A 1077 -17.38 5.55 -17.31
C LYS A 1077 -18.02 6.75 -18.02
N GLY A 1078 -19.21 6.54 -18.59
CA GLY A 1078 -20.06 7.58 -19.18
C GLY A 1078 -20.03 7.65 -20.72
N ASP A 1079 -21.15 8.11 -21.31
CA ASP A 1079 -21.34 8.35 -22.74
C ASP A 1079 -20.96 9.79 -23.09
N SER A 1080 -19.67 10.13 -23.07
CA SER A 1080 -19.22 11.49 -23.40
C SER A 1080 -18.97 11.72 -24.90
N SER A 1081 -19.45 10.84 -25.78
CA SER A 1081 -19.39 11.03 -27.24
C SER A 1081 -20.58 10.36 -27.95
N SER A 1082 -20.96 10.88 -29.12
CA SER A 1082 -21.96 10.27 -30.02
C SER A 1082 -21.59 8.87 -30.54
N SER A 1083 -20.44 8.33 -30.13
CA SER A 1083 -19.87 7.03 -30.55
C SER A 1083 -19.85 5.94 -29.47
N GLY A 1084 -20.39 6.19 -28.27
CA GLY A 1084 -20.40 5.23 -27.16
C GLY A 1084 -19.13 5.29 -26.28
N PRO A 1085 -19.00 4.42 -25.24
CA PRO A 1085 -17.84 4.40 -24.36
C PRO A 1085 -16.62 3.78 -25.05
N ALA A 1086 -15.43 4.32 -24.75
CA ALA A 1086 -14.16 3.78 -25.25
C ALA A 1086 -13.70 2.57 -24.41
N TYR A 1087 -13.10 1.59 -25.08
CA TYR A 1087 -12.56 0.36 -24.52
C TYR A 1087 -11.04 0.33 -24.64
N TYR A 1088 -10.37 -0.13 -23.59
CA TYR A 1088 -8.94 -0.40 -23.57
C TYR A 1088 -8.72 -1.89 -23.79
N VAL A 1089 -7.97 -2.23 -24.84
CA VAL A 1089 -7.82 -3.61 -25.29
C VAL A 1089 -6.36 -4.02 -25.42
N LEU A 1090 -6.09 -5.29 -25.11
CA LEU A 1090 -4.83 -5.97 -25.41
C LEU A 1090 -4.97 -6.69 -26.76
N LEU A 1091 -4.09 -6.37 -27.71
CA LEU A 1091 -4.08 -7.00 -29.03
C LEU A 1091 -3.19 -8.25 -29.01
N ILE A 1092 -3.71 -9.35 -29.55
CA ILE A 1092 -3.04 -10.65 -29.59
C ILE A 1092 -3.13 -11.29 -30.98
N ARG A 1093 -2.16 -12.15 -31.30
CA ARG A 1093 -2.19 -13.04 -32.48
C ARG A 1093 -1.78 -14.45 -32.09
N VAL A 1094 -2.26 -15.44 -32.85
CA VAL A 1094 -1.88 -16.84 -32.67
C VAL A 1094 -0.41 -17.07 -33.02
N VAL A 1095 0.27 -17.91 -32.26
CA VAL A 1095 1.60 -18.45 -32.60
C VAL A 1095 1.41 -19.70 -33.45
N PRO A 1096 1.86 -19.73 -34.71
CA PRO A 1096 1.70 -20.91 -35.56
C PRO A 1096 2.43 -22.14 -34.98
N GLY A 1097 1.79 -23.30 -35.01
CA GLY A 1097 2.42 -24.59 -34.69
C GLY A 1097 2.42 -25.03 -33.22
N THR A 1098 1.75 -24.31 -32.31
CA THR A 1098 1.61 -24.69 -30.89
C THR A 1098 0.34 -25.52 -30.65
N VAL A 1099 0.41 -26.57 -29.82
CA VAL A 1099 -0.76 -27.36 -29.35
C VAL A 1099 -0.69 -27.47 -27.81
N PRO A 1100 -1.63 -26.90 -27.04
CA PRO A 1100 -2.77 -26.08 -27.47
C PRO A 1100 -2.33 -24.78 -28.17
N LEU A 1101 -3.26 -24.10 -28.87
CA LEU A 1101 -2.97 -22.83 -29.55
C LEU A 1101 -2.60 -21.74 -28.52
N ILE A 1102 -1.34 -21.30 -28.56
CA ILE A 1102 -0.83 -20.20 -27.74
C ILE A 1102 -0.94 -18.90 -28.51
N TRP A 1103 -1.36 -17.86 -27.81
CA TRP A 1103 -1.48 -16.50 -28.33
C TRP A 1103 -0.36 -15.64 -27.77
N GLN A 1104 0.13 -14.71 -28.57
CA GLN A 1104 1.12 -13.73 -28.12
C GLN A 1104 0.59 -12.32 -28.27
N ARG A 1105 0.99 -11.46 -27.34
CA ARG A 1105 0.76 -10.03 -27.39
C ARG A 1105 1.44 -9.38 -28.61
N ILE A 1106 0.76 -8.39 -29.19
CA ILE A 1106 1.28 -7.56 -30.29
C ILE A 1106 1.08 -6.05 -30.12
N GLY A 1107 0.31 -5.62 -29.11
CA GLY A 1107 0.10 -4.20 -28.82
C GLY A 1107 -1.10 -3.94 -27.95
N VAL A 1108 -1.47 -2.65 -27.83
CA VAL A 1108 -2.63 -2.17 -27.08
C VAL A 1108 -3.35 -1.09 -27.87
N ALA A 1109 -4.65 -0.91 -27.59
CA ALA A 1109 -5.41 0.16 -28.22
C ALA A 1109 -6.54 0.70 -27.34
N LYS A 1110 -6.88 1.98 -27.54
CA LYS A 1110 -8.15 2.59 -27.12
C LYS A 1110 -9.11 2.62 -28.32
N VAL A 1111 -10.22 1.91 -28.23
CA VAL A 1111 -11.14 1.65 -29.36
C VAL A 1111 -12.61 1.82 -28.98
N ASN A 1112 -13.44 2.15 -29.97
CA ASN A 1112 -14.90 2.17 -29.80
C ASN A 1112 -15.48 0.76 -30.00
N ARG A 1113 -16.71 0.54 -29.49
CA ARG A 1113 -17.40 -0.76 -29.58
C ARG A 1113 -17.55 -1.28 -31.01
N SER A 1114 -17.64 -0.41 -32.01
CA SER A 1114 -17.78 -0.76 -33.43
C SER A 1114 -16.58 -1.51 -34.02
N LEU A 1115 -15.41 -1.48 -33.36
CA LEU A 1115 -14.21 -2.20 -33.79
C LEU A 1115 -14.07 -3.59 -33.14
N ILE A 1116 -15.05 -4.00 -32.33
CA ILE A 1116 -15.03 -5.23 -31.54
C ILE A 1116 -16.16 -6.14 -31.99
N SER A 1117 -15.82 -7.33 -32.51
CA SER A 1117 -16.79 -8.36 -32.85
C SER A 1117 -17.53 -8.89 -31.60
N PRO A 1118 -18.82 -9.24 -31.67
CA PRO A 1118 -19.51 -9.91 -30.56
C PRO A 1118 -19.00 -11.33 -30.33
N ASN A 1119 -18.37 -11.96 -31.33
CA ASN A 1119 -17.85 -13.32 -31.21
C ASN A 1119 -16.67 -13.35 -30.26
N THR A 1120 -16.71 -14.28 -29.30
CA THR A 1120 -15.71 -14.43 -28.25
C THR A 1120 -15.17 -15.85 -28.24
N ILE A 1121 -13.87 -16.01 -28.06
CA ILE A 1121 -13.21 -17.32 -27.90
C ILE A 1121 -12.35 -17.33 -26.64
N HIS A 1122 -12.12 -18.52 -26.07
CA HIS A 1122 -11.12 -18.70 -25.02
C HIS A 1122 -9.72 -18.81 -25.62
N VAL A 1123 -8.75 -18.12 -25.01
CA VAL A 1123 -7.36 -18.10 -25.43
C VAL A 1123 -6.41 -18.24 -24.24
N LEU A 1124 -5.25 -18.83 -24.50
CA LEU A 1124 -4.10 -18.83 -23.59
C LEU A 1124 -3.02 -17.92 -24.17
N ILE A 1125 -2.62 -16.90 -23.42
CA ILE A 1125 -1.63 -15.91 -23.83
C ILE A 1125 -0.30 -16.25 -23.15
N GLY A 1126 0.71 -16.62 -23.94
CA GLY A 1126 2.05 -17.00 -23.48
C GLY A 1126 3.12 -15.99 -23.87
#